data_AF-A0A924UEQ0-F1
#
_entry.id   AF-A0A924UEQ0-F1
#
_cell.length_a   1.000
_cell.length_b   1.000
_cell.length_c   1.000
_cell.angle_alpha   90.00
_cell.angle_beta   90.00
_cell.angle_gamma   90.00
#
_symmetry.space_group_name_H-M   'P 1'
#
loop_
_entity.id
_entity.type
_entity.pdbx_description
1 polymer ?
#
loop_
_entity_poly.entity_id
_entity_poly.type
_entity_poly.pdbx_seq_one_letter_code
_entity_poly.pdbx_strand_id
1 'polypeptide(L)'
;NQGTIAAPNGTVGLVAGREILMRDASLNDGLFSVLIGGRDSSVTEAGAIQAAAAELRANGGNVYALAGNTEGTIAATGVAKVKGRIFLTAGDGGHVQVDKTVKATGADVIGGKITVHGGTVDMAGQLDVTGTSGGEVQITADIETVFSGEILAFGTDAAGTGGFVEVSGRHLTYDGMITTRGGTVLIDPENIEITDGSALLSGASVLTTTQIASRLSDGDLIIQTSNGGTGAGTIAVTSQVSIASPFVLTLLAHGDILVNASIQVGDTSGGGLNLVAGWDGRTGKSDFDAAVFDIADLATQTIFGNANEILYLYDGIENFASGSVKIGDGRQGGGVAVGTMLGDTRVYANDLVLTGSKNANSFNAYAQLGYNVTGIDSGFGLNSAITVRATGDVKVLGGTANNAAAQIGNIGLNDGEASVGSLVSSDAAISIEALGDLVLQGGQIVGSTYAMIGNGSKDDFSSVQSSGDRSGDITIKVKGEMNIARPGEGTTAGWIGHVTADGTIDNADVVLKAAAFDFGTATEVVSGGTGSLDLGMVAKDLLGGSVTVIATDSGLELSGTTAQNNCECRFIVSANDLAVQASGDIVLDDSFFFSNTGGGDVALAAGRAFTNNSGRNAFGAMKGRWLVYLNRPHGQMGGLGVLDASFIQYATKYDPASPFGIASAGNGFVFAVRPVVEVSNATTTYGAALVLPGLQMTVNGTVVDAARYGLSLDGTFLDLSKVSTSPSGLVNAGTYGKALDANVSVVTPSVDTVSGVVTDFGRLKVEQLELTGSIIGSPTKTYDGTTVATLLESSFALSGFIGNEGATVTQTSGRYASANANAFGLITVSSRLAAGDFSADSGTLLANYVLPTSVTGDGAILQAELTGSIIGTPTKVYDGSDLAALRGGNFVLDGFVEGEGATVLIRIGTYASANAEGANLVTAVLANSDVKVNAGTLLANYVLPTLVTGDGAILQAELSVAIVGQPTKPFDGTDIAILSAANFLLTGFVQGEGAAIIETTGVYSFSGVGAGNTVTATLTPGDYAANRGTLLSNYILSSTATGPGLIGKAPLPQSAIPQNRGLETFDTTTLGQPAGPALGLELISTETTQRIMNEINAGSTFCKALVNQEYVIDCLSDRLQAVADGLSAVGEYAEVRAALEDAAGKLHALALSNASGDLARTIARAAGQRSSRALTAISTAALGAANVQAAAIIDGARLVLLRSSSGSERRSVAFTEVAQVVNSTKVLLRSS
;
A
#
# COMPACT_ATOMS: atom_id res chain seq x y z
N ASN A 1 -80.69 2.49 1.26
CA ASN A 1 -81.44 3.20 0.21
C ASN A 1 -82.32 2.19 -0.56
N GLN A 2 -83.46 2.66 -1.07
CA GLN A 2 -84.43 1.91 -1.88
C GLN A 2 -84.97 2.74 -3.07
N GLY A 3 -84.47 3.97 -3.26
CA GLY A 3 -84.81 4.87 -4.37
C GLY A 3 -83.54 5.32 -5.09
N THR A 4 -83.57 6.52 -5.69
CA THR A 4 -82.43 7.04 -6.48
C THR A 4 -81.72 8.17 -5.73
N ILE A 5 -80.39 8.08 -5.61
CA ILE A 5 -79.53 9.15 -5.11
C ILE A 5 -78.62 9.62 -6.26
N ALA A 6 -78.64 10.91 -6.59
CA ALA A 6 -77.87 11.48 -7.69
C ALA A 6 -76.99 12.66 -7.22
N ALA A 7 -75.68 12.58 -7.46
CA ALA A 7 -74.70 13.63 -7.16
C ALA A 7 -73.62 13.71 -8.26
N PRO A 8 -73.93 14.21 -9.49
CA PRO A 8 -73.08 14.05 -10.68
C PRO A 8 -71.66 14.63 -10.61
N ASN A 9 -71.36 15.49 -9.63
CA ASN A 9 -70.04 16.09 -9.41
C ASN A 9 -69.50 15.87 -7.97
N GLY A 10 -70.06 14.91 -7.23
CA GLY A 10 -69.73 14.70 -5.81
C GLY A 10 -69.79 13.24 -5.36
N THR A 11 -69.40 13.00 -4.10
CA THR A 11 -69.38 11.67 -3.48
C THR A 11 -70.71 11.38 -2.79
N VAL A 12 -71.25 10.17 -2.98
CA VAL A 12 -72.39 9.64 -2.18
C VAL A 12 -71.84 8.68 -1.13
N GLY A 13 -71.98 9.04 0.15
CA GLY A 13 -71.63 8.18 1.28
C GLY A 13 -72.87 7.62 1.98
N LEU A 14 -72.98 6.29 2.06
CA LEU A 14 -73.91 5.56 2.92
C LEU A 14 -73.08 4.82 3.98
N VAL A 15 -73.08 5.31 5.21
CA VAL A 15 -72.15 4.85 6.25
C VAL A 15 -72.91 4.50 7.54
N ALA A 16 -72.63 3.32 8.10
CA ALA A 16 -73.23 2.82 9.34
C ALA A 16 -72.16 2.45 10.36
N GLY A 17 -72.31 2.95 11.59
CA GLY A 17 -71.41 2.67 12.71
C GLY A 17 -71.75 3.49 13.96
N ARG A 18 -70.97 3.29 15.01
CA ARG A 18 -71.05 4.01 16.30
C ARG A 18 -70.17 5.25 16.32
N GLU A 19 -69.01 5.19 15.66
CA GLU A 19 -68.11 6.33 15.44
C GLU A 19 -67.64 6.35 13.99
N ILE A 20 -67.80 7.50 13.33
CA ILE A 20 -67.51 7.71 11.91
C ILE A 20 -66.64 8.94 11.75
N LEU A 21 -65.47 8.77 11.12
CA LEU A 21 -64.53 9.82 10.80
C LEU A 21 -64.68 10.23 9.32
N MET A 22 -64.96 11.51 9.08
CA MET A 22 -64.92 12.12 7.75
C MET A 22 -63.55 12.78 7.54
N ARG A 23 -62.96 12.60 6.36
CA ARG A 23 -61.57 12.99 6.03
C ARG A 23 -61.52 13.80 4.72
N ASP A 24 -60.36 13.89 4.07
CA ASP A 24 -60.27 14.44 2.72
C ASP A 24 -60.73 13.41 1.67
N ALA A 25 -61.52 13.84 0.70
CA ALA A 25 -61.97 13.01 -0.42
C ALA A 25 -60.84 12.64 -1.38
N SER A 26 -59.68 13.30 -1.31
CA SER A 26 -58.49 12.99 -2.11
C SER A 26 -57.72 11.75 -1.64
N LEU A 27 -58.00 11.23 -0.43
CA LEU A 27 -57.31 10.06 0.11
C LEU A 27 -57.60 8.79 -0.70
N ASN A 28 -56.61 7.91 -0.83
CA ASN A 28 -56.72 6.65 -1.59
C ASN A 28 -57.78 5.70 -1.01
N ASP A 29 -57.96 5.71 0.31
CA ASP A 29 -58.92 4.87 1.06
C ASP A 29 -60.27 5.57 1.32
N GLY A 30 -60.49 6.77 0.76
CA GLY A 30 -61.80 7.43 0.65
C GLY A 30 -62.24 8.33 1.81
N LEU A 31 -63.37 9.01 1.60
CA LEU A 31 -63.88 10.13 2.38
C LEU A 31 -64.28 9.75 3.81
N PHE A 32 -64.78 8.53 4.02
CA PHE A 32 -65.26 8.06 5.32
C PHE A 32 -64.47 6.87 5.85
N SER A 33 -64.28 6.81 7.16
CA SER A 33 -63.81 5.63 7.90
C SER A 33 -64.71 5.39 9.11
N VAL A 34 -65.00 4.12 9.42
CA VAL A 34 -65.86 3.74 10.55
C VAL A 34 -64.96 3.21 11.66
N LEU A 35 -64.63 4.06 12.63
CA LEU A 35 -63.67 3.74 13.70
C LEU A 35 -64.23 2.73 14.70
N ILE A 36 -65.53 2.80 14.98
CA ILE A 36 -66.24 1.85 15.85
C ILE A 36 -67.53 1.42 15.18
N GLY A 37 -67.70 0.12 14.93
CA GLY A 37 -68.89 -0.48 14.34
C GLY A 37 -69.53 -1.53 15.24
N GLY A 38 -69.86 -2.70 14.68
CA GLY A 38 -70.46 -3.86 15.35
C GLY A 38 -71.56 -4.51 14.49
N ARG A 39 -71.95 -5.75 14.84
CA ARG A 39 -72.81 -6.67 14.04
C ARG A 39 -74.21 -6.15 13.71
N ASP A 40 -74.64 -5.06 14.32
CA ASP A 40 -75.89 -4.35 14.09
C ASP A 40 -75.75 -3.14 13.14
N SER A 41 -74.52 -2.79 12.74
CA SER A 41 -74.24 -1.75 11.75
C SER A 41 -74.49 -2.32 10.34
N SER A 42 -75.40 -1.73 9.56
CA SER A 42 -75.63 -2.19 8.19
C SER A 42 -75.99 -1.10 7.20
N VAL A 43 -75.52 -1.27 5.96
CA VAL A 43 -75.83 -0.43 4.81
C VAL A 43 -76.47 -1.30 3.73
N THR A 44 -77.78 -1.15 3.50
CA THR A 44 -78.49 -1.82 2.39
C THR A 44 -78.75 -0.83 1.26
N GLU A 45 -78.35 -1.18 0.05
CA GLU A 45 -78.67 -0.49 -1.21
C GLU A 45 -79.46 -1.42 -2.14
N ALA A 46 -80.76 -1.18 -2.26
CA ALA A 46 -81.66 -1.91 -3.15
C ALA A 46 -82.18 -1.04 -4.32
N GLY A 47 -81.93 0.27 -4.29
CA GLY A 47 -82.22 1.22 -5.35
C GLY A 47 -80.98 1.50 -6.22
N ALA A 48 -80.80 2.78 -6.58
CA ALA A 48 -79.75 3.24 -7.50
C ALA A 48 -78.96 4.44 -6.96
N ILE A 49 -77.68 4.50 -7.32
CA ILE A 49 -76.77 5.63 -7.04
C ILE A 49 -76.12 6.08 -8.35
N GLN A 50 -76.07 7.39 -8.60
CA GLN A 50 -75.31 8.00 -9.71
C GLN A 50 -74.47 9.16 -9.17
N ALA A 51 -73.15 9.01 -9.15
CA ALA A 51 -72.25 9.94 -8.46
C ALA A 51 -70.90 10.13 -9.19
N ALA A 52 -70.03 11.00 -8.68
CA ALA A 52 -68.61 11.03 -9.09
C ALA A 52 -67.76 10.01 -8.32
N ALA A 53 -68.19 9.64 -7.11
CA ALA A 53 -67.72 8.49 -6.34
C ALA A 53 -68.83 7.98 -5.40
N ALA A 54 -68.79 6.72 -5.00
CA ALA A 54 -69.74 6.13 -4.06
C ALA A 54 -69.02 5.35 -2.94
N GLU A 55 -69.52 5.44 -1.71
CA GLU A 55 -68.95 4.76 -0.55
C GLU A 55 -70.08 4.14 0.29
N LEU A 56 -70.16 2.82 0.33
CA LEU A 56 -71.06 2.06 1.21
C LEU A 56 -70.19 1.39 2.28
N ARG A 57 -70.31 1.84 3.54
CA ARG A 57 -69.39 1.40 4.61
C ARG A 57 -70.07 1.00 5.91
N ALA A 58 -69.64 -0.13 6.45
CA ALA A 58 -69.84 -0.56 7.84
C ALA A 58 -68.49 -0.99 8.45
N ASN A 59 -68.48 -1.34 9.74
CA ASN A 59 -67.35 -2.01 10.39
C ASN A 59 -67.91 -3.13 11.30
N GLY A 60 -67.40 -4.36 11.19
CA GLY A 60 -67.86 -5.53 11.94
C GLY A 60 -69.34 -5.85 11.77
N GLY A 61 -69.94 -5.42 10.65
CA GLY A 61 -71.37 -5.47 10.32
C GLY A 61 -71.58 -5.72 8.83
N ASN A 62 -72.74 -5.37 8.25
CA ASN A 62 -73.14 -5.91 6.94
C ASN A 62 -73.39 -4.84 5.86
N VAL A 63 -72.74 -4.95 4.70
CA VAL A 63 -72.99 -4.12 3.51
C VAL A 63 -73.68 -4.95 2.43
N TYR A 64 -74.86 -4.51 1.96
CA TYR A 64 -75.72 -5.27 1.05
C TYR A 64 -76.06 -4.45 -0.19
N ALA A 65 -75.53 -4.81 -1.35
CA ALA A 65 -75.84 -4.21 -2.65
C ALA A 65 -76.77 -5.14 -3.46
N LEU A 66 -78.06 -5.15 -3.10
CA LEU A 66 -79.02 -6.17 -3.50
C LEU A 66 -79.71 -5.89 -4.84
N ALA A 67 -80.01 -6.96 -5.59
CA ALA A 67 -80.73 -6.93 -6.87
C ALA A 67 -82.25 -6.71 -6.72
N GLY A 68 -82.67 -5.63 -6.04
CA GLY A 68 -84.08 -5.30 -5.81
C GLY A 68 -84.84 -4.74 -7.03
N ASN A 69 -84.13 -4.30 -8.07
CA ASN A 69 -84.67 -3.80 -9.33
C ASN A 69 -83.61 -3.99 -10.44
N THR A 70 -84.01 -4.41 -11.64
CA THR A 70 -83.13 -4.55 -12.81
C THR A 70 -82.58 -3.22 -13.34
N GLU A 71 -83.15 -2.08 -12.92
CA GLU A 71 -82.62 -0.74 -13.20
C GLU A 71 -81.71 -0.18 -12.07
N GLY A 72 -81.50 -0.96 -11.00
CA GLY A 72 -80.87 -0.52 -9.75
C GLY A 72 -79.35 -0.60 -9.70
N THR A 73 -78.65 0.17 -10.53
CA THR A 73 -77.16 0.22 -10.59
C THR A 73 -76.56 1.16 -9.53
N ILE A 74 -75.35 0.84 -9.02
CA ILE A 74 -74.46 1.81 -8.37
C ILE A 74 -73.44 2.27 -9.42
N ALA A 75 -73.52 3.54 -9.85
CA ALA A 75 -72.67 4.10 -10.90
C ALA A 75 -71.83 5.28 -10.39
N ALA A 76 -70.51 5.22 -10.60
CA ALA A 76 -69.57 6.31 -10.40
C ALA A 76 -68.94 6.73 -11.74
N THR A 77 -69.04 8.01 -12.10
CA THR A 77 -68.41 8.57 -13.31
C THR A 77 -67.48 9.71 -12.92
N GLY A 78 -66.19 9.50 -13.13
CA GLY A 78 -65.15 10.37 -12.64
C GLY A 78 -65.15 11.76 -13.29
N VAL A 79 -64.79 12.74 -12.48
CA VAL A 79 -64.47 14.11 -12.93
C VAL A 79 -62.98 14.37 -12.65
N ALA A 80 -62.39 15.41 -13.24
CA ALA A 80 -60.96 15.71 -13.11
C ALA A 80 -60.41 15.88 -11.65
N LYS A 81 -61.28 15.92 -10.63
CA LYS A 81 -60.92 15.92 -9.20
C LYS A 81 -61.24 14.63 -8.44
N VAL A 82 -62.00 13.71 -9.03
CA VAL A 82 -62.52 12.48 -8.38
C VAL A 82 -62.47 11.36 -9.41
N LYS A 83 -61.50 10.44 -9.28
CA LYS A 83 -61.14 9.43 -10.29
C LYS A 83 -62.16 8.27 -10.49
N GLY A 84 -63.45 8.48 -10.28
CA GLY A 84 -64.48 7.45 -10.51
C GLY A 84 -64.29 6.21 -9.63
N ARG A 85 -64.56 6.35 -8.32
CA ARG A 85 -64.25 5.32 -7.32
C ARG A 85 -65.50 4.80 -6.61
N ILE A 86 -65.55 3.50 -6.34
CA ILE A 86 -66.59 2.87 -5.51
C ILE A 86 -65.92 2.03 -4.41
N PHE A 87 -66.39 2.21 -3.17
CA PHE A 87 -65.96 1.44 -2.00
C PHE A 87 -67.17 0.72 -1.39
N LEU A 88 -67.06 -0.60 -1.21
CA LEU A 88 -68.06 -1.47 -0.59
C LEU A 88 -67.39 -2.22 0.57
N THR A 89 -67.33 -1.62 1.77
CA THR A 89 -66.46 -2.11 2.86
C THR A 89 -67.23 -2.39 4.15
N ALA A 90 -67.18 -3.61 4.67
CA ALA A 90 -67.84 -4.02 5.91
C ALA A 90 -66.92 -4.06 7.15
N GLY A 91 -65.62 -3.85 6.98
CA GLY A 91 -64.59 -3.95 8.02
C GLY A 91 -64.40 -5.36 8.56
N ASP A 92 -63.45 -5.49 9.49
CA ASP A 92 -62.90 -6.76 9.95
C ASP A 92 -63.99 -7.67 10.54
N GLY A 93 -64.13 -8.88 10.00
CA GLY A 93 -65.18 -9.82 10.43
C GLY A 93 -66.62 -9.39 10.12
N GLY A 94 -66.82 -8.32 9.33
CA GLY A 94 -68.10 -7.94 8.73
C GLY A 94 -68.42 -8.75 7.46
N HIS A 95 -69.56 -8.49 6.83
CA HIS A 95 -69.99 -9.20 5.61
C HIS A 95 -70.35 -8.21 4.50
N VAL A 96 -69.87 -8.45 3.27
CA VAL A 96 -70.32 -7.73 2.07
C VAL A 96 -71.01 -8.69 1.12
N GLN A 97 -72.20 -8.32 0.62
CA GLN A 97 -72.91 -9.03 -0.44
C GLN A 97 -73.19 -8.08 -1.61
N VAL A 98 -72.90 -8.50 -2.83
CA VAL A 98 -73.16 -7.74 -4.07
C VAL A 98 -73.85 -8.64 -5.09
N ASP A 99 -75.14 -8.37 -5.34
CA ASP A 99 -75.95 -9.07 -6.36
C ASP A 99 -76.20 -8.20 -7.60
N LYS A 100 -76.04 -6.87 -7.48
CA LYS A 100 -76.36 -5.89 -8.54
C LYS A 100 -75.15 -5.53 -9.39
N THR A 101 -75.38 -4.90 -10.54
CA THR A 101 -74.33 -4.21 -11.29
C THR A 101 -73.80 -2.99 -10.52
N VAL A 102 -72.46 -2.90 -10.44
CA VAL A 102 -71.72 -1.78 -9.88
C VAL A 102 -70.72 -1.33 -10.95
N LYS A 103 -70.83 -0.09 -11.43
CA LYS A 103 -70.00 0.43 -12.53
C LYS A 103 -69.18 1.64 -12.09
N ALA A 104 -67.87 1.61 -12.29
CA ALA A 104 -66.98 2.75 -12.09
C ALA A 104 -66.23 3.09 -13.38
N THR A 105 -66.37 4.33 -13.84
CA THR A 105 -65.61 4.90 -14.96
C THR A 105 -64.84 6.10 -14.44
N GLY A 106 -63.55 6.20 -14.75
CA GLY A 106 -62.66 7.28 -14.34
C GLY A 106 -62.90 8.59 -15.09
N ALA A 107 -61.94 9.52 -14.97
CA ALA A 107 -61.93 10.72 -15.80
C ALA A 107 -61.56 10.36 -17.25
N ASP A 108 -61.98 11.18 -18.23
CA ASP A 108 -61.64 11.01 -19.65
C ASP A 108 -62.00 9.62 -20.24
N VAL A 109 -63.01 8.96 -19.64
CA VAL A 109 -63.57 7.65 -20.03
C VAL A 109 -62.60 6.46 -19.87
N ILE A 110 -61.53 6.59 -19.09
CA ILE A 110 -60.75 5.43 -18.61
C ILE A 110 -61.57 4.59 -17.61
N GLY A 111 -61.19 3.35 -17.34
CA GLY A 111 -61.82 2.55 -16.28
C GLY A 111 -61.69 3.16 -14.88
N GLY A 112 -62.69 2.98 -14.02
CA GLY A 112 -62.67 3.45 -12.62
C GLY A 112 -61.98 2.46 -11.67
N LYS A 113 -62.10 2.71 -10.36
CA LYS A 113 -61.70 1.74 -9.30
C LYS A 113 -62.91 1.27 -8.50
N ILE A 114 -63.03 -0.04 -8.29
CA ILE A 114 -63.99 -0.65 -7.35
C ILE A 114 -63.22 -1.44 -6.29
N THR A 115 -63.44 -1.16 -5.01
CA THR A 115 -62.86 -1.92 -3.89
C THR A 115 -63.96 -2.52 -3.02
N VAL A 116 -63.88 -3.82 -2.76
CA VAL A 116 -64.79 -4.62 -1.94
C VAL A 116 -63.99 -5.29 -0.82
N HIS A 117 -64.39 -5.10 0.43
CA HIS A 117 -63.64 -5.59 1.60
C HIS A 117 -64.55 -5.98 2.78
N GLY A 118 -64.36 -7.16 3.37
CA GLY A 118 -65.03 -7.56 4.62
C GLY A 118 -64.36 -8.75 5.30
N GLY A 119 -64.95 -9.26 6.38
CA GLY A 119 -64.61 -10.58 6.89
C GLY A 119 -65.02 -11.70 5.93
N THR A 120 -66.24 -11.62 5.39
CA THR A 120 -66.67 -12.44 4.25
C THR A 120 -67.26 -11.59 3.13
N VAL A 121 -67.10 -12.05 1.89
CA VAL A 121 -67.52 -11.32 0.68
C VAL A 121 -68.22 -12.25 -0.32
N ASP A 122 -69.53 -12.06 -0.51
CA ASP A 122 -70.35 -12.75 -1.51
C ASP A 122 -70.52 -11.85 -2.75
N MET A 123 -69.93 -12.26 -3.87
CA MET A 123 -69.83 -11.49 -5.11
C MET A 123 -70.48 -12.24 -6.28
N ALA A 124 -71.80 -12.07 -6.43
CA ALA A 124 -72.63 -12.67 -7.48
C ALA A 124 -73.05 -11.69 -8.59
N GLY A 125 -72.94 -10.37 -8.33
CA GLY A 125 -73.25 -9.31 -9.28
C GLY A 125 -72.12 -9.02 -10.29
N GLN A 126 -72.35 -8.01 -11.14
CA GLN A 126 -71.38 -7.56 -12.14
C GLN A 126 -70.60 -6.34 -11.64
N LEU A 127 -69.26 -6.40 -11.70
CA LEU A 127 -68.37 -5.25 -11.49
C LEU A 127 -67.83 -4.76 -12.83
N ASP A 128 -68.16 -3.54 -13.22
CA ASP A 128 -67.80 -2.96 -14.52
C ASP A 128 -66.87 -1.76 -14.34
N VAL A 129 -65.61 -1.93 -14.73
CA VAL A 129 -64.59 -0.87 -14.84
C VAL A 129 -64.06 -0.73 -16.26
N THR A 130 -64.90 -1.01 -17.27
CA THR A 130 -64.56 -0.80 -18.68
C THR A 130 -64.39 0.69 -19.01
N GLY A 131 -63.44 0.98 -19.89
CA GLY A 131 -63.10 2.33 -20.36
C GLY A 131 -62.24 2.29 -21.62
N THR A 132 -61.60 3.39 -21.99
CA THR A 132 -60.59 3.45 -23.08
C THR A 132 -59.44 2.49 -22.78
N SER A 133 -58.78 2.67 -21.64
CA SER A 133 -58.07 1.62 -20.89
C SER A 133 -58.98 0.96 -19.86
N GLY A 134 -58.71 -0.31 -19.53
CA GLY A 134 -59.35 -1.01 -18.41
C GLY A 134 -59.02 -0.39 -17.06
N GLY A 135 -59.95 -0.52 -16.11
CA GLY A 135 -59.81 0.01 -14.75
C GLY A 135 -59.28 -0.99 -13.73
N GLU A 136 -59.61 -0.78 -12.47
CA GLU A 136 -59.13 -1.58 -11.35
C GLU A 136 -60.29 -2.14 -10.51
N VAL A 137 -60.26 -3.45 -10.21
CA VAL A 137 -61.17 -4.09 -9.26
C VAL A 137 -60.36 -4.82 -8.20
N GLN A 138 -60.75 -4.65 -6.93
CA GLN A 138 -60.13 -5.31 -5.79
C GLN A 138 -61.22 -5.92 -4.91
N ILE A 139 -61.29 -7.25 -4.87
CA ILE A 139 -62.17 -8.03 -3.98
C ILE A 139 -61.27 -8.73 -2.96
N THR A 140 -61.48 -8.43 -1.67
CA THR A 140 -60.64 -8.91 -0.56
C THR A 140 -61.50 -9.34 0.63
N ALA A 141 -61.13 -10.42 1.32
CA ALA A 141 -61.82 -10.83 2.55
C ALA A 141 -60.88 -11.42 3.62
N ASP A 142 -61.12 -11.09 4.89
CA ASP A 142 -60.31 -11.62 6.00
C ASP A 142 -60.48 -13.13 6.20
N ILE A 143 -61.59 -13.73 5.74
CA ILE A 143 -61.98 -15.12 6.00
C ILE A 143 -62.37 -15.87 4.72
N GLU A 144 -63.37 -15.37 3.99
CA GLU A 144 -63.98 -16.13 2.89
C GLU A 144 -64.50 -15.21 1.78
N THR A 145 -64.06 -15.45 0.55
CA THR A 145 -64.60 -14.82 -0.66
C THR A 145 -65.33 -15.87 -1.49
N VAL A 146 -66.58 -15.61 -1.85
CA VAL A 146 -67.38 -16.40 -2.78
C VAL A 146 -67.64 -15.55 -4.02
N PHE A 147 -66.85 -15.78 -5.08
CA PHE A 147 -66.97 -15.05 -6.34
C PHE A 147 -67.64 -15.92 -7.41
N SER A 148 -68.90 -15.61 -7.74
CA SER A 148 -69.70 -16.28 -8.77
C SER A 148 -70.27 -15.33 -9.83
N GLY A 149 -69.92 -14.05 -9.76
CA GLY A 149 -70.38 -12.98 -10.65
C GLY A 149 -69.53 -12.77 -11.91
N GLU A 150 -69.50 -11.53 -12.38
CA GLU A 150 -68.77 -11.13 -13.59
C GLU A 150 -67.95 -9.86 -13.32
N ILE A 151 -66.70 -9.80 -13.80
CA ILE A 151 -65.85 -8.62 -13.71
C ILE A 151 -65.39 -8.21 -15.11
N LEU A 152 -65.69 -6.98 -15.51
CA LEU A 152 -65.34 -6.40 -16.80
C LEU A 152 -64.35 -5.25 -16.61
N ALA A 153 -63.08 -5.48 -16.92
CA ALA A 153 -61.98 -4.55 -16.71
C ALA A 153 -61.09 -4.41 -17.97
N PHE A 154 -61.72 -4.32 -19.15
CA PHE A 154 -61.00 -4.26 -20.43
C PHE A 154 -61.00 -2.88 -21.08
N GLY A 155 -59.96 -2.60 -21.88
CA GLY A 155 -59.87 -1.45 -22.77
C GLY A 155 -60.79 -1.58 -23.99
N THR A 156 -61.37 -0.47 -24.44
CA THR A 156 -62.38 -0.43 -25.51
C THR A 156 -61.89 0.18 -26.82
N ASP A 157 -60.74 0.85 -26.83
CA ASP A 157 -60.09 1.32 -28.05
C ASP A 157 -58.94 0.41 -28.50
N ALA A 158 -58.40 0.65 -29.71
CA ALA A 158 -57.42 -0.23 -30.35
C ALA A 158 -56.00 -0.18 -29.73
N ALA A 159 -55.75 0.70 -28.77
CA ALA A 159 -54.55 0.74 -27.94
C ALA A 159 -54.85 0.55 -26.44
N GLY A 160 -56.11 0.27 -26.09
CA GLY A 160 -56.59 0.19 -24.73
C GLY A 160 -56.04 -1.02 -23.98
N THR A 161 -55.09 -0.76 -23.08
CA THR A 161 -54.55 -1.77 -22.15
C THR A 161 -55.66 -2.42 -21.32
N GLY A 162 -55.49 -3.71 -21.01
CA GLY A 162 -56.31 -4.36 -20.00
C GLY A 162 -56.11 -3.74 -18.61
N GLY A 163 -57.12 -3.92 -17.76
CA GLY A 163 -57.11 -3.48 -16.37
C GLY A 163 -56.57 -4.53 -15.40
N PHE A 164 -56.57 -4.20 -14.12
CA PHE A 164 -56.19 -5.11 -13.03
C PHE A 164 -57.42 -5.58 -12.24
N VAL A 165 -57.44 -6.86 -11.88
CA VAL A 165 -58.49 -7.46 -11.05
C VAL A 165 -57.90 -8.38 -9.99
N GLU A 166 -58.06 -8.02 -8.71
CA GLU A 166 -57.75 -8.90 -7.57
C GLU A 166 -59.03 -9.60 -7.06
N VAL A 167 -58.94 -10.91 -6.83
CA VAL A 167 -59.96 -11.71 -6.12
C VAL A 167 -59.29 -12.59 -5.06
N SER A 168 -59.29 -12.10 -3.82
CA SER A 168 -58.49 -12.64 -2.71
C SER A 168 -59.32 -12.92 -1.45
N GLY A 169 -58.80 -13.76 -0.56
CA GLY A 169 -59.38 -14.06 0.75
C GLY A 169 -58.94 -15.43 1.26
N ARG A 170 -58.79 -15.57 2.60
CA ARG A 170 -58.12 -16.74 3.23
C ARG A 170 -58.58 -18.08 2.62
N HIS A 171 -59.90 -18.25 2.50
CA HIS A 171 -60.51 -19.24 1.62
C HIS A 171 -61.24 -18.53 0.48
N LEU A 172 -61.12 -19.07 -0.74
CA LEU A 172 -61.73 -18.54 -1.96
C LEU A 172 -62.51 -19.64 -2.66
N THR A 173 -63.80 -19.40 -2.88
CA THR A 173 -64.60 -20.10 -3.89
C THR A 173 -64.64 -19.22 -5.14
N TYR A 174 -63.98 -19.68 -6.20
CA TYR A 174 -63.91 -18.98 -7.49
C TYR A 174 -64.74 -19.75 -8.51
N ASP A 175 -65.86 -19.17 -8.95
CA ASP A 175 -66.78 -19.68 -9.99
C ASP A 175 -67.11 -18.63 -11.06
N GLY A 176 -66.83 -17.35 -10.80
CA GLY A 176 -67.17 -16.22 -11.67
C GLY A 176 -66.24 -16.00 -12.87
N MET A 177 -66.63 -15.09 -13.77
CA MET A 177 -65.87 -14.76 -14.99
C MET A 177 -65.18 -13.38 -14.89
N ILE A 178 -63.97 -13.27 -15.43
CA ILE A 178 -63.18 -12.02 -15.46
C ILE A 178 -62.66 -11.76 -16.88
N THR A 179 -63.02 -10.61 -17.45
CA THR A 179 -62.58 -10.16 -18.79
C THR A 179 -61.74 -8.88 -18.69
N THR A 180 -60.50 -8.93 -19.17
CA THR A 180 -59.49 -7.86 -19.11
C THR A 180 -58.88 -7.53 -20.47
N ARG A 181 -58.79 -8.50 -21.40
CA ARG A 181 -58.14 -8.38 -22.73
C ARG A 181 -56.70 -7.85 -22.67
N GLY A 182 -55.80 -8.67 -22.14
CA GLY A 182 -54.38 -8.33 -21.94
C GLY A 182 -54.16 -7.49 -20.68
N GLY A 183 -54.90 -7.80 -19.61
CA GLY A 183 -54.68 -7.28 -18.26
C GLY A 183 -54.48 -8.42 -17.26
N THR A 184 -54.15 -8.08 -16.02
CA THR A 184 -53.67 -9.03 -15.02
C THR A 184 -54.77 -9.38 -14.01
N VAL A 185 -54.88 -10.66 -13.65
CA VAL A 185 -55.63 -11.12 -12.47
C VAL A 185 -54.69 -11.57 -11.37
N LEU A 186 -54.95 -11.13 -10.14
CA LEU A 186 -54.34 -11.65 -8.92
C LEU A 186 -55.38 -12.47 -8.14
N ILE A 187 -54.95 -13.64 -7.66
CA ILE A 187 -55.69 -14.51 -6.74
C ILE A 187 -54.79 -14.77 -5.52
N ASP A 188 -55.16 -14.28 -4.33
CA ASP A 188 -54.39 -14.49 -3.08
C ASP A 188 -55.23 -15.10 -1.93
N PRO A 189 -55.28 -16.43 -1.83
CA PRO A 189 -55.73 -17.16 -0.65
C PRO A 189 -54.57 -17.61 0.27
N GLU A 190 -54.89 -18.24 1.40
CA GLU A 190 -53.89 -18.74 2.36
C GLU A 190 -53.20 -20.05 1.88
N ASN A 191 -53.94 -20.93 1.22
CA ASN A 191 -53.41 -22.07 0.48
C ASN A 191 -54.30 -22.30 -0.75
N ILE A 192 -53.73 -22.86 -1.81
CA ILE A 192 -54.49 -23.16 -3.05
C ILE A 192 -54.05 -24.49 -3.66
N GLU A 193 -55.01 -25.25 -4.17
CA GLU A 193 -54.76 -26.44 -4.98
C GLU A 193 -55.37 -26.31 -6.37
N ILE A 194 -54.51 -26.45 -7.38
CA ILE A 194 -54.90 -26.51 -8.78
C ILE A 194 -55.32 -27.95 -9.08
N THR A 195 -56.63 -28.18 -9.12
CA THR A 195 -57.22 -29.51 -9.26
C THR A 195 -58.62 -29.48 -9.87
N ASP A 196 -58.92 -30.47 -10.71
CA ASP A 196 -60.27 -30.76 -11.22
C ASP A 196 -60.97 -31.84 -10.36
N GLY A 197 -60.31 -32.31 -9.29
CA GLY A 197 -60.83 -33.28 -8.33
C GLY A 197 -61.29 -32.63 -7.02
N SER A 198 -61.23 -33.41 -5.93
CA SER A 198 -61.35 -32.87 -4.57
C SER A 198 -59.96 -32.52 -4.04
N ALA A 199 -59.82 -31.37 -3.39
CA ALA A 199 -58.56 -30.95 -2.78
C ALA A 199 -58.02 -32.01 -1.80
N LEU A 200 -56.72 -32.25 -1.89
CA LEU A 200 -55.93 -33.07 -0.98
C LEU A 200 -55.25 -32.18 0.09
N LEU A 201 -54.98 -30.91 -0.24
CA LEU A 201 -54.43 -29.91 0.66
C LEU A 201 -55.54 -29.36 1.60
N SER A 202 -55.38 -29.59 2.90
CA SER A 202 -56.43 -29.28 3.89
C SER A 202 -56.65 -27.77 4.03
N GLY A 203 -57.90 -27.32 3.83
CA GLY A 203 -58.26 -25.90 3.92
C GLY A 203 -57.85 -25.05 2.70
N ALA A 204 -57.34 -25.67 1.62
CA ALA A 204 -57.00 -24.95 0.40
C ALA A 204 -58.24 -24.48 -0.36
N SER A 205 -58.12 -23.30 -0.95
CA SER A 205 -58.97 -22.86 -2.06
C SER A 205 -58.73 -23.74 -3.28
N VAL A 206 -59.74 -23.95 -4.12
CA VAL A 206 -59.62 -24.77 -5.34
C VAL A 206 -59.69 -23.89 -6.58
N LEU A 207 -58.82 -24.16 -7.54
CA LEU A 207 -58.89 -23.58 -8.88
C LEU A 207 -58.77 -24.70 -9.92
N THR A 208 -59.76 -24.82 -10.79
CA THR A 208 -59.77 -25.87 -11.83
C THR A 208 -58.83 -25.52 -12.99
N THR A 209 -58.34 -26.53 -13.71
CA THR A 209 -57.50 -26.34 -14.90
C THR A 209 -58.25 -25.56 -15.99
N THR A 210 -59.58 -25.74 -16.06
CA THR A 210 -60.48 -25.02 -16.96
C THR A 210 -60.57 -23.53 -16.63
N GLN A 211 -60.56 -23.14 -15.35
CA GLN A 211 -60.56 -21.73 -14.95
C GLN A 211 -59.22 -21.06 -15.28
N ILE A 212 -58.10 -21.74 -15.07
CA ILE A 212 -56.77 -21.25 -15.49
C ILE A 212 -56.71 -21.09 -17.00
N ALA A 213 -57.14 -22.09 -17.77
CA ALA A 213 -57.19 -22.05 -19.24
C ALA A 213 -58.10 -20.93 -19.77
N SER A 214 -59.27 -20.74 -19.16
CA SER A 214 -60.17 -19.63 -19.51
C SER A 214 -59.54 -18.28 -19.21
N ARG A 215 -58.83 -18.14 -18.07
CA ARG A 215 -58.23 -16.88 -17.63
C ARG A 215 -57.01 -16.50 -18.47
N LEU A 216 -56.10 -17.45 -18.72
CA LEU A 216 -54.97 -17.30 -19.63
C LEU A 216 -55.38 -17.25 -21.12
N SER A 217 -56.67 -17.35 -21.47
CA SER A 217 -57.15 -17.01 -22.81
C SER A 217 -57.43 -15.51 -22.99
N ASP A 218 -57.50 -14.75 -21.89
CA ASP A 218 -57.85 -13.32 -21.88
C ASP A 218 -56.73 -12.41 -21.37
N GLY A 219 -55.87 -12.86 -20.45
CA GLY A 219 -54.76 -12.05 -19.92
C GLY A 219 -53.90 -12.79 -18.89
N ASP A 220 -52.94 -12.09 -18.29
CA ASP A 220 -52.01 -12.65 -17.31
C ASP A 220 -52.72 -13.13 -16.03
N LEU A 221 -52.13 -14.13 -15.38
CA LEU A 221 -52.62 -14.72 -14.14
C LEU A 221 -51.50 -14.89 -13.12
N ILE A 222 -51.68 -14.25 -11.97
CA ILE A 222 -50.83 -14.36 -10.78
C ILE A 222 -51.64 -15.07 -9.69
N ILE A 223 -51.14 -16.23 -9.25
CA ILE A 223 -51.67 -16.96 -8.11
C ILE A 223 -50.66 -16.79 -6.98
N GLN A 224 -51.02 -16.00 -5.98
CA GLN A 224 -50.24 -15.76 -4.78
C GLN A 224 -50.76 -16.62 -3.64
N THR A 225 -49.96 -16.79 -2.58
CA THR A 225 -50.48 -17.12 -1.26
C THR A 225 -49.89 -16.20 -0.20
N SER A 226 -50.68 -15.91 0.82
CA SER A 226 -50.35 -14.97 1.90
C SER A 226 -50.23 -15.64 3.27
N ASN A 227 -49.55 -14.96 4.19
CA ASN A 227 -49.35 -15.41 5.58
C ASN A 227 -50.45 -14.94 6.55
N GLY A 228 -51.64 -14.61 6.05
CA GLY A 228 -52.76 -14.02 6.80
C GLY A 228 -53.52 -14.97 7.76
N GLY A 229 -52.88 -16.02 8.27
CA GLY A 229 -53.52 -17.01 9.13
C GLY A 229 -52.61 -18.13 9.65
N THR A 230 -53.11 -19.36 9.60
CA THR A 230 -52.49 -20.58 10.15
C THR A 230 -52.02 -21.57 9.09
N GLY A 231 -52.30 -21.31 7.81
CA GLY A 231 -51.85 -22.13 6.69
C GLY A 231 -50.36 -22.00 6.39
N ALA A 232 -49.87 -22.88 5.53
CA ALA A 232 -48.45 -22.93 5.18
C ALA A 232 -48.06 -21.95 4.05
N GLY A 233 -49.04 -21.34 3.36
CA GLY A 233 -48.77 -20.58 2.14
C GLY A 233 -48.52 -21.48 0.93
N THR A 234 -49.05 -22.70 0.91
CA THR A 234 -48.71 -23.68 -0.14
C THR A 234 -49.55 -23.51 -1.41
N ILE A 235 -48.89 -23.54 -2.56
CA ILE A 235 -49.51 -23.74 -3.88
C ILE A 235 -49.27 -25.21 -4.27
N ALA A 236 -50.34 -25.98 -4.47
CA ALA A 236 -50.27 -27.37 -4.93
C ALA A 236 -50.87 -27.52 -6.33
N VAL A 237 -50.33 -28.43 -7.15
CA VAL A 237 -50.83 -28.75 -8.49
C VAL A 237 -50.98 -30.26 -8.62
N THR A 238 -52.22 -30.73 -8.70
CA THR A 238 -52.56 -32.17 -8.70
C THR A 238 -53.39 -32.60 -9.92
N SER A 239 -53.85 -31.66 -10.74
CA SER A 239 -54.39 -31.91 -12.09
C SER A 239 -53.54 -31.21 -13.16
N GLN A 240 -53.48 -31.78 -14.37
CA GLN A 240 -52.60 -31.32 -15.43
C GLN A 240 -53.06 -29.99 -16.03
N VAL A 241 -52.19 -28.98 -15.98
CA VAL A 241 -52.37 -27.70 -16.66
C VAL A 241 -51.67 -27.78 -18.01
N SER A 242 -52.42 -27.71 -19.11
CA SER A 242 -51.87 -27.70 -20.47
C SER A 242 -52.64 -26.71 -21.33
N ILE A 243 -51.98 -25.60 -21.68
CA ILE A 243 -52.62 -24.36 -22.17
C ILE A 243 -51.80 -23.78 -23.31
N ALA A 244 -52.47 -23.34 -24.38
CA ALA A 244 -51.88 -22.47 -25.40
C ALA A 244 -52.25 -21.02 -25.08
N SER A 245 -51.27 -20.21 -24.67
CA SER A 245 -51.49 -18.81 -24.28
C SER A 245 -50.25 -17.95 -24.53
N PRO A 246 -50.41 -16.69 -25.00
CA PRO A 246 -49.34 -15.70 -25.08
C PRO A 246 -49.04 -15.03 -23.71
N PHE A 247 -49.86 -15.31 -22.69
CA PHE A 247 -49.84 -14.64 -21.39
C PHE A 247 -49.04 -15.43 -20.36
N VAL A 248 -48.63 -14.75 -19.29
CA VAL A 248 -47.74 -15.29 -18.25
C VAL A 248 -48.56 -15.92 -17.12
N LEU A 249 -48.17 -17.14 -16.73
CA LEU A 249 -48.60 -17.75 -15.47
C LEU A 249 -47.52 -17.54 -14.41
N THR A 250 -47.89 -16.93 -13.29
CA THR A 250 -46.97 -16.68 -12.16
C THR A 250 -47.55 -17.28 -10.88
N LEU A 251 -46.77 -18.12 -10.20
CA LEU A 251 -47.13 -18.77 -8.94
C LEU A 251 -46.23 -18.23 -7.81
N LEU A 252 -46.77 -17.44 -6.88
CA LEU A 252 -46.08 -16.75 -5.78
C LEU A 252 -46.45 -17.36 -4.42
N ALA A 253 -45.87 -18.50 -4.08
CA ALA A 253 -46.14 -19.18 -2.81
C ALA A 253 -45.33 -18.56 -1.65
N HIS A 254 -45.99 -18.14 -0.58
CA HIS A 254 -45.31 -17.82 0.68
C HIS A 254 -44.62 -19.07 1.29
N GLY A 255 -45.17 -20.26 1.04
CA GLY A 255 -44.58 -21.54 1.41
C GLY A 255 -44.00 -22.31 0.21
N ASP A 256 -44.16 -23.63 0.22
CA ASP A 256 -43.79 -24.53 -0.88
C ASP A 256 -44.66 -24.35 -2.13
N ILE A 257 -44.09 -24.66 -3.30
CA ILE A 257 -44.85 -25.06 -4.50
C ILE A 257 -44.70 -26.57 -4.70
N LEU A 258 -45.82 -27.29 -4.75
CA LEU A 258 -45.87 -28.76 -4.86
C LEU A 258 -46.51 -29.17 -6.19
N VAL A 259 -45.69 -29.52 -7.19
CA VAL A 259 -46.15 -29.88 -8.55
C VAL A 259 -46.12 -31.39 -8.73
N ASN A 260 -47.31 -32.01 -8.74
CA ASN A 260 -47.50 -33.47 -8.90
C ASN A 260 -48.26 -33.85 -10.18
N ALA A 261 -48.63 -32.86 -10.99
CA ALA A 261 -49.16 -33.01 -12.35
C ALA A 261 -48.55 -31.92 -13.24
N SER A 262 -48.40 -32.20 -14.54
CA SER A 262 -47.65 -31.32 -15.45
C SER A 262 -48.27 -29.92 -15.59
N ILE A 263 -47.40 -28.93 -15.76
CA ILE A 263 -47.73 -27.54 -16.14
C ILE A 263 -47.01 -27.27 -17.46
N GLN A 264 -47.74 -27.17 -18.56
CA GLN A 264 -47.18 -26.98 -19.90
C GLN A 264 -47.88 -25.82 -20.62
N VAL A 265 -47.12 -24.76 -20.94
CA VAL A 265 -47.60 -23.61 -21.72
C VAL A 265 -47.10 -23.77 -23.15
N GLY A 266 -47.95 -24.34 -24.01
CA GLY A 266 -47.64 -24.75 -25.38
C GLY A 266 -48.22 -23.79 -26.41
N ASP A 267 -47.47 -22.75 -26.79
CA ASP A 267 -47.96 -21.68 -27.66
C ASP A 267 -46.86 -21.16 -28.61
N THR A 268 -47.26 -20.51 -29.70
CA THR A 268 -46.34 -19.94 -30.72
C THR A 268 -46.04 -18.46 -30.52
N SER A 269 -46.46 -17.85 -29.41
CA SER A 269 -46.39 -16.39 -29.16
C SER A 269 -45.48 -16.01 -27.99
N GLY A 270 -45.12 -16.94 -27.11
CA GLY A 270 -44.12 -16.76 -26.05
C GLY A 270 -44.65 -16.63 -24.62
N GLY A 271 -45.77 -17.27 -24.27
CA GLY A 271 -46.28 -17.29 -22.89
C GLY A 271 -45.27 -17.87 -21.90
N GLY A 272 -45.01 -17.18 -20.79
CA GLY A 272 -43.99 -17.52 -19.80
C GLY A 272 -44.53 -18.17 -18.51
N LEU A 273 -43.64 -18.81 -17.74
CA LEU A 273 -43.97 -19.47 -16.48
C LEU A 273 -42.97 -19.08 -15.38
N ASN A 274 -43.47 -18.43 -14.33
CA ASN A 274 -42.68 -18.07 -13.15
C ASN A 274 -43.15 -18.88 -11.93
N LEU A 275 -42.23 -19.58 -11.27
CA LEU A 275 -42.44 -20.40 -10.08
C LEU A 275 -41.62 -19.80 -8.95
N VAL A 276 -42.28 -19.37 -7.89
CA VAL A 276 -41.70 -18.53 -6.85
C VAL A 276 -42.15 -19.03 -5.47
N ALA A 277 -41.24 -19.63 -4.71
CA ALA A 277 -41.51 -20.20 -3.38
C ALA A 277 -40.73 -19.45 -2.28
N GLY A 278 -41.33 -19.30 -1.10
CA GLY A 278 -40.81 -18.46 -0.02
C GLY A 278 -41.04 -16.96 -0.25
N TRP A 279 -42.12 -16.60 -0.94
CA TRP A 279 -42.50 -15.23 -1.29
C TRP A 279 -42.86 -14.37 -0.06
N ASP A 280 -42.21 -13.20 0.10
CA ASP A 280 -42.41 -12.32 1.27
C ASP A 280 -43.61 -11.35 1.15
N GLY A 281 -44.21 -11.24 -0.04
CA GLY A 281 -45.32 -10.33 -0.35
C GLY A 281 -44.99 -8.83 -0.33
N ARG A 282 -43.71 -8.43 -0.29
CA ARG A 282 -43.25 -7.05 -0.01
C ARG A 282 -41.96 -6.63 -0.73
N THR A 283 -41.49 -7.43 -1.68
CA THR A 283 -40.09 -7.46 -2.14
C THR A 283 -39.38 -6.11 -2.36
N GLY A 284 -38.46 -5.77 -1.46
CA GLY A 284 -37.33 -4.84 -1.67
C GLY A 284 -37.62 -3.35 -1.97
N LYS A 285 -38.84 -2.97 -2.37
CA LYS A 285 -39.24 -1.61 -2.76
C LYS A 285 -40.47 -1.16 -1.98
N SER A 286 -40.52 0.11 -1.59
CA SER A 286 -41.73 0.72 -1.00
C SER A 286 -42.94 0.77 -1.93
N ASP A 287 -42.66 0.60 -3.23
CA ASP A 287 -43.58 0.83 -4.34
C ASP A 287 -43.74 -0.47 -5.19
N PHE A 288 -43.38 -1.65 -4.63
CA PHE A 288 -43.63 -2.93 -5.31
C PHE A 288 -45.14 -3.22 -5.35
N ASP A 289 -45.62 -3.61 -6.52
CA ASP A 289 -47.02 -3.95 -6.77
C ASP A 289 -47.11 -5.35 -7.38
N ALA A 290 -47.76 -6.28 -6.68
CA ALA A 290 -47.96 -7.65 -7.16
C ALA A 290 -48.79 -7.68 -8.46
N ALA A 291 -49.61 -6.65 -8.74
CA ALA A 291 -50.33 -6.51 -10.01
C ALA A 291 -49.41 -6.33 -11.24
N VAL A 292 -48.16 -5.91 -11.01
CA VAL A 292 -47.18 -5.54 -12.05
C VAL A 292 -45.85 -6.28 -11.84
N PHE A 293 -45.91 -7.52 -11.36
CA PHE A 293 -44.75 -8.38 -11.09
C PHE A 293 -43.80 -8.46 -12.30
N ASP A 294 -42.67 -7.75 -12.22
CA ASP A 294 -41.57 -7.83 -13.19
C ASP A 294 -40.51 -8.79 -12.66
N ILE A 295 -40.00 -9.66 -13.54
CA ILE A 295 -38.89 -10.56 -13.20
C ILE A 295 -37.60 -9.80 -12.83
N ALA A 296 -37.48 -8.54 -13.27
CA ALA A 296 -36.42 -7.64 -12.86
C ALA A 296 -36.47 -7.24 -11.36
N ASP A 297 -37.61 -7.37 -10.69
CA ASP A 297 -37.70 -7.18 -9.23
C ASP A 297 -36.96 -8.29 -8.47
N LEU A 298 -36.93 -9.49 -9.03
CA LEU A 298 -36.22 -10.66 -8.47
C LEU A 298 -34.67 -10.60 -8.65
N ALA A 299 -34.13 -9.40 -8.90
CA ALA A 299 -32.69 -9.16 -9.03
C ALA A 299 -31.96 -8.96 -7.69
N THR A 300 -32.67 -8.87 -6.56
CA THR A 300 -32.05 -8.71 -5.22
C THR A 300 -32.13 -10.01 -4.40
N GLN A 301 -31.05 -10.34 -3.68
CA GLN A 301 -30.92 -11.62 -2.97
C GLN A 301 -31.76 -11.73 -1.68
N THR A 302 -32.46 -10.66 -1.27
CA THR A 302 -33.19 -10.56 0.00
C THR A 302 -34.66 -11.00 -0.08
N ILE A 303 -35.03 -11.68 -1.17
CA ILE A 303 -36.43 -11.91 -1.55
C ILE A 303 -36.95 -13.31 -1.17
N PHE A 304 -36.05 -14.31 -1.09
CA PHE A 304 -36.41 -15.74 -0.94
C PHE A 304 -35.70 -16.39 0.26
N GLY A 305 -35.93 -15.82 1.45
CA GLY A 305 -35.27 -16.23 2.69
C GLY A 305 -33.82 -15.76 2.78
N ASN A 306 -33.50 -14.94 3.79
CA ASN A 306 -32.15 -14.42 3.99
C ASN A 306 -31.18 -15.50 4.51
N ALA A 307 -30.48 -16.18 3.60
CA ALA A 307 -29.40 -17.13 3.94
C ALA A 307 -28.17 -16.50 4.65
N ASN A 308 -28.11 -15.17 4.79
CA ASN A 308 -26.97 -14.43 5.34
C ASN A 308 -27.30 -13.50 6.52
N GLU A 309 -28.54 -13.48 7.02
CA GLU A 309 -28.90 -12.60 8.14
C GLU A 309 -28.63 -13.28 9.48
N ILE A 310 -27.72 -12.72 10.28
CA ILE A 310 -27.45 -13.21 11.63
C ILE A 310 -28.68 -12.91 12.50
N LEU A 311 -29.35 -13.99 12.92
CA LEU A 311 -30.55 -14.03 13.76
C LEU A 311 -30.41 -13.18 15.05
N TYR A 312 -30.78 -11.91 14.98
CA TYR A 312 -31.00 -11.06 16.16
C TYR A 312 -32.45 -11.19 16.64
N LEU A 313 -32.69 -12.18 17.49
CA LEU A 313 -33.99 -12.43 18.10
C LEU A 313 -34.52 -11.21 18.86
N TYR A 314 -35.61 -10.64 18.34
CA TYR A 314 -36.61 -9.91 19.12
C TYR A 314 -37.99 -10.52 18.84
N ASP A 315 -38.74 -10.74 19.92
CA ASP A 315 -40.15 -11.22 19.94
C ASP A 315 -40.48 -12.64 19.46
N GLY A 316 -39.48 -13.50 19.20
CA GLY A 316 -39.63 -14.96 19.38
C GLY A 316 -40.62 -15.70 18.46
N ILE A 317 -41.02 -15.11 17.33
CA ILE A 317 -41.76 -15.77 16.26
C ILE A 317 -40.80 -15.95 15.07
N GLU A 318 -40.45 -17.19 14.77
CA GLU A 318 -39.76 -17.55 13.53
C GLU A 318 -40.76 -17.51 12.37
N ASN A 319 -40.47 -16.77 11.30
CA ASN A 319 -41.07 -16.96 9.97
C ASN A 319 -40.36 -16.09 8.90
N PHE A 320 -39.29 -16.63 8.32
CA PHE A 320 -39.17 -16.63 6.86
C PHE A 320 -39.34 -18.09 6.45
N ALA A 321 -40.47 -18.44 5.86
CA ALA A 321 -40.68 -19.79 5.36
C ALA A 321 -39.73 -20.00 4.17
N SER A 322 -38.75 -20.89 4.33
CA SER A 322 -37.81 -21.27 3.27
C SER A 322 -38.51 -22.17 2.24
N GLY A 323 -39.46 -21.60 1.50
CA GLY A 323 -40.33 -22.32 0.58
C GLY A 323 -39.56 -22.92 -0.59
N SER A 324 -39.83 -24.19 -0.88
CA SER A 324 -39.10 -24.95 -1.91
C SER A 324 -40.04 -25.40 -3.02
N VAL A 325 -39.52 -25.42 -4.26
CA VAL A 325 -40.26 -25.90 -5.44
C VAL A 325 -39.98 -27.39 -5.61
N LYS A 326 -41.02 -28.21 -5.51
CA LYS A 326 -40.95 -29.69 -5.54
C LYS A 326 -41.73 -30.21 -6.74
N ILE A 327 -41.05 -30.89 -7.66
CA ILE A 327 -41.61 -31.47 -8.89
C ILE A 327 -41.55 -33.00 -8.78
N GLY A 328 -42.70 -33.63 -8.65
CA GLY A 328 -42.87 -35.06 -8.36
C GLY A 328 -42.59 -35.42 -6.89
N ASP A 329 -43.50 -36.18 -6.27
CA ASP A 329 -43.39 -36.65 -4.88
C ASP A 329 -42.55 -37.93 -4.69
N GLY A 330 -42.05 -38.49 -5.79
CA GLY A 330 -41.36 -39.78 -5.82
C GLY A 330 -42.29 -41.01 -5.74
N ARG A 331 -43.61 -40.84 -5.84
CA ARG A 331 -44.62 -41.91 -5.93
C ARG A 331 -45.55 -41.76 -7.13
N GLN A 332 -45.42 -40.68 -7.91
CA GLN A 332 -46.31 -40.32 -9.00
C GLN A 332 -46.54 -41.46 -9.99
N GLY A 333 -47.75 -41.51 -10.55
CA GLY A 333 -48.21 -42.58 -11.46
C GLY A 333 -47.76 -42.41 -12.90
N GLY A 334 -47.55 -41.17 -13.34
CA GLY A 334 -47.07 -40.77 -14.66
C GLY A 334 -46.17 -39.55 -14.57
N GLY A 335 -45.74 -39.03 -15.72
CA GLY A 335 -44.75 -37.97 -15.82
C GLY A 335 -45.26 -36.60 -15.36
N VAL A 336 -44.36 -35.80 -14.78
CA VAL A 336 -44.61 -34.41 -14.39
C VAL A 336 -43.59 -33.52 -15.08
N ALA A 337 -44.02 -32.73 -16.07
CA ALA A 337 -43.20 -31.72 -16.76
C ALA A 337 -43.71 -30.31 -16.46
N VAL A 338 -42.80 -29.36 -16.24
CA VAL A 338 -43.10 -28.00 -15.78
C VAL A 338 -42.35 -26.99 -16.65
N GLY A 339 -43.02 -26.38 -17.63
CA GLY A 339 -42.37 -25.40 -18.51
C GLY A 339 -43.19 -24.87 -19.69
N THR A 340 -42.50 -24.18 -20.59
CA THR A 340 -43.05 -23.29 -21.63
C THR A 340 -42.42 -23.59 -22.99
N MET A 341 -43.17 -23.48 -24.09
CA MET A 341 -42.64 -23.83 -25.42
C MET A 341 -41.64 -22.78 -25.95
N LEU A 342 -42.00 -21.49 -25.84
CA LEU A 342 -41.23 -20.38 -26.39
C LEU A 342 -41.00 -19.20 -25.42
N GLY A 343 -41.85 -19.03 -24.39
CA GLY A 343 -41.55 -18.12 -23.28
C GLY A 343 -40.57 -18.76 -22.30
N ASP A 344 -39.99 -17.99 -21.38
CA ASP A 344 -39.06 -18.53 -20.38
C ASP A 344 -39.78 -19.33 -19.28
N THR A 345 -39.11 -20.39 -18.80
CA THR A 345 -39.46 -21.10 -17.55
C THR A 345 -38.50 -20.64 -16.44
N ARG A 346 -39.02 -20.08 -15.34
CA ARG A 346 -38.17 -19.52 -14.27
C ARG A 346 -38.58 -20.00 -12.89
N VAL A 347 -37.60 -20.35 -12.07
CA VAL A 347 -37.76 -20.91 -10.72
C VAL A 347 -36.95 -20.10 -9.71
N TYR A 348 -37.59 -19.70 -8.62
CA TYR A 348 -36.99 -19.04 -7.46
C TYR A 348 -37.49 -19.72 -6.20
N ALA A 349 -36.57 -20.17 -5.34
CA ALA A 349 -36.90 -21.01 -4.18
C ALA A 349 -35.79 -20.99 -3.13
N ASN A 350 -36.06 -21.60 -1.97
CA ASN A 350 -35.01 -22.17 -1.14
C ASN A 350 -34.38 -23.37 -1.86
N ASP A 351 -35.06 -24.52 -1.91
CA ASP A 351 -34.62 -25.66 -2.71
C ASP A 351 -35.43 -25.80 -4.00
N LEU A 352 -34.79 -26.29 -5.06
CA LEU A 352 -35.46 -26.94 -6.18
C LEU A 352 -35.25 -28.45 -6.07
N VAL A 353 -36.33 -29.24 -6.01
CA VAL A 353 -36.26 -30.70 -5.91
C VAL A 353 -37.10 -31.37 -7.00
N LEU A 354 -36.45 -32.07 -7.93
CA LEU A 354 -37.08 -32.94 -8.93
C LEU A 354 -36.90 -34.39 -8.50
N THR A 355 -37.98 -35.15 -8.32
CA THR A 355 -37.92 -36.56 -7.91
C THR A 355 -38.68 -37.47 -8.87
N GLY A 356 -37.96 -38.27 -9.66
CA GLY A 356 -38.54 -39.35 -10.45
C GLY A 356 -39.17 -40.43 -9.56
N SER A 357 -40.24 -41.06 -10.02
CA SER A 357 -41.02 -42.00 -9.23
C SER A 357 -40.22 -43.24 -8.79
N LYS A 358 -40.40 -43.63 -7.53
CA LYS A 358 -39.82 -44.82 -6.89
C LYS A 358 -40.85 -45.94 -6.73
N ASN A 359 -42.08 -45.72 -7.19
CA ASN A 359 -43.14 -46.73 -7.24
C ASN A 359 -42.91 -47.69 -8.41
N ALA A 360 -42.48 -48.92 -8.13
CA ALA A 360 -42.17 -49.93 -9.15
C ALA A 360 -43.34 -50.34 -10.08
N ASN A 361 -44.56 -49.87 -9.82
CA ASN A 361 -45.73 -50.07 -10.68
C ASN A 361 -45.98 -48.90 -11.66
N SER A 362 -45.27 -47.78 -11.51
CA SER A 362 -45.38 -46.62 -12.40
C SER A 362 -44.54 -46.81 -13.68
N PHE A 363 -44.93 -46.10 -14.75
CA PHE A 363 -44.23 -46.09 -16.04
C PHE A 363 -44.23 -44.65 -16.59
N ASN A 364 -43.16 -44.23 -17.27
CA ASN A 364 -42.95 -42.86 -17.73
C ASN A 364 -43.13 -41.80 -16.62
N ALA A 365 -42.82 -42.17 -15.38
CA ALA A 365 -43.12 -41.39 -14.18
C ALA A 365 -41.94 -40.50 -13.78
N TYR A 366 -41.51 -39.66 -14.73
CA TYR A 366 -40.42 -38.71 -14.61
C TYR A 366 -40.80 -37.44 -13.81
N ALA A 367 -39.80 -36.60 -13.53
CA ALA A 367 -39.96 -35.24 -13.01
C ALA A 367 -39.06 -34.26 -13.78
N GLN A 368 -39.65 -33.28 -14.47
CA GLN A 368 -38.95 -32.39 -15.39
C GLN A 368 -39.28 -30.91 -15.13
N LEU A 369 -38.25 -30.08 -15.12
CA LEU A 369 -38.35 -28.63 -15.29
C LEU A 369 -37.90 -28.31 -16.72
N GLY A 370 -38.80 -27.71 -17.51
CA GLY A 370 -38.70 -27.55 -18.95
C GLY A 370 -39.96 -28.06 -19.66
N TYR A 371 -40.09 -27.71 -20.95
CA TYR A 371 -41.19 -28.16 -21.79
C TYR A 371 -40.93 -29.55 -22.37
N ASN A 372 -41.94 -30.41 -22.33
CA ASN A 372 -41.88 -31.74 -22.91
C ASN A 372 -42.80 -31.85 -24.13
N VAL A 373 -42.29 -32.41 -25.22
CA VAL A 373 -42.97 -32.41 -26.52
C VAL A 373 -43.82 -33.67 -26.66
N THR A 374 -45.10 -33.59 -26.27
CA THR A 374 -46.08 -34.68 -26.40
C THR A 374 -46.67 -34.72 -27.82
N GLY A 375 -45.85 -34.95 -28.84
CA GLY A 375 -46.29 -34.93 -30.24
C GLY A 375 -45.18 -35.10 -31.29
N ILE A 376 -45.58 -35.26 -32.55
CA ILE A 376 -44.67 -35.40 -33.72
C ILE A 376 -44.68 -34.09 -34.54
N ASP A 377 -44.24 -33.00 -33.92
CA ASP A 377 -44.21 -31.67 -34.56
C ASP A 377 -42.85 -31.39 -35.23
N SER A 378 -42.67 -31.94 -36.43
CA SER A 378 -41.45 -31.72 -37.22
C SER A 378 -41.35 -30.28 -37.75
N GLY A 379 -40.34 -29.52 -37.32
CA GLY A 379 -39.96 -28.24 -37.95
C GLY A 379 -40.11 -26.98 -37.10
N PHE A 380 -40.35 -27.09 -35.79
CA PHE A 380 -40.26 -25.96 -34.85
C PHE A 380 -38.98 -26.04 -34.01
N GLY A 381 -38.51 -24.88 -33.52
CA GLY A 381 -37.41 -24.78 -32.55
C GLY A 381 -37.92 -24.36 -31.18
N LEU A 382 -37.29 -24.84 -30.10
CA LEU A 382 -37.61 -24.49 -28.72
C LEU A 382 -36.54 -23.57 -28.11
N ASN A 383 -36.93 -22.32 -27.85
CA ASN A 383 -36.09 -21.28 -27.23
C ASN A 383 -36.63 -20.81 -25.86
N SER A 384 -37.35 -21.68 -25.15
CA SER A 384 -37.71 -21.43 -23.74
C SER A 384 -36.48 -21.55 -22.84
N ALA A 385 -35.83 -20.44 -22.51
CA ALA A 385 -34.72 -20.47 -21.55
C ALA A 385 -35.21 -20.93 -20.17
N ILE A 386 -34.39 -21.73 -19.47
CA ILE A 386 -34.69 -22.25 -18.14
C ILE A 386 -33.77 -21.58 -17.13
N THR A 387 -34.34 -20.82 -16.19
CA THR A 387 -33.58 -20.14 -15.13
C THR A 387 -33.97 -20.66 -13.75
N VAL A 388 -33.00 -21.08 -12.95
CA VAL A 388 -33.17 -21.52 -11.56
C VAL A 388 -32.31 -20.64 -10.64
N ARG A 389 -32.92 -20.08 -9.59
CA ARG A 389 -32.22 -19.48 -8.45
C ARG A 389 -32.66 -20.13 -7.13
N ALA A 390 -31.69 -20.68 -6.41
CA ALA A 390 -31.90 -21.38 -5.13
C ALA A 390 -31.10 -20.72 -3.99
N THR A 391 -31.75 -20.37 -2.88
CA THR A 391 -31.06 -19.94 -1.64
C THR A 391 -30.60 -21.11 -0.77
N GLY A 392 -31.06 -22.32 -1.07
CA GLY A 392 -30.56 -23.62 -0.62
C GLY A 392 -30.06 -24.46 -1.81
N ASP A 393 -30.45 -25.74 -1.86
CA ASP A 393 -29.89 -26.72 -2.81
C ASP A 393 -30.72 -26.90 -4.09
N VAL A 394 -30.07 -27.39 -5.15
CA VAL A 394 -30.75 -27.93 -6.34
C VAL A 394 -30.56 -29.45 -6.36
N LYS A 395 -31.65 -30.22 -6.36
CA LYS A 395 -31.63 -31.68 -6.26
C LYS A 395 -32.42 -32.30 -7.42
N VAL A 396 -31.72 -32.99 -8.32
CA VAL A 396 -32.29 -33.68 -9.49
C VAL A 396 -32.07 -35.18 -9.30
N LEU A 397 -33.14 -35.89 -8.92
CA LEU A 397 -33.07 -37.23 -8.35
C LEU A 397 -33.84 -38.25 -9.23
N GLY A 398 -33.10 -39.10 -9.91
CA GLY A 398 -33.64 -40.20 -10.71
C GLY A 398 -34.45 -41.19 -9.86
N GLY A 399 -35.53 -41.70 -10.46
CA GLY A 399 -36.42 -42.68 -9.84
C GLY A 399 -35.88 -44.11 -9.84
N THR A 400 -36.77 -45.04 -9.47
CA THR A 400 -36.53 -46.50 -9.55
C THR A 400 -37.62 -47.24 -10.30
N ALA A 401 -38.62 -46.54 -10.82
CA ALA A 401 -39.62 -47.06 -11.76
C ALA A 401 -39.11 -46.94 -13.21
N ASN A 402 -39.70 -47.69 -14.14
CA ASN A 402 -39.31 -47.60 -15.55
C ASN A 402 -39.60 -46.20 -16.11
N ASN A 403 -38.63 -45.65 -16.85
CA ASN A 403 -38.72 -44.32 -17.47
C ASN A 403 -39.01 -43.17 -16.46
N ALA A 404 -38.55 -43.32 -15.22
CA ALA A 404 -38.66 -42.32 -14.16
C ALA A 404 -37.38 -41.47 -14.03
N ALA A 405 -37.00 -40.76 -15.08
CA ALA A 405 -35.88 -39.81 -15.04
C ALA A 405 -36.21 -38.54 -14.24
N ALA A 406 -35.17 -37.76 -13.91
CA ALA A 406 -35.31 -36.38 -13.45
C ALA A 406 -34.50 -35.44 -14.37
N GLN A 407 -35.04 -34.28 -14.76
CA GLN A 407 -34.41 -33.43 -15.76
C GLN A 407 -34.66 -31.93 -15.59
N ILE A 408 -33.61 -31.12 -15.68
CA ILE A 408 -33.71 -29.69 -15.97
C ILE A 408 -33.31 -29.50 -17.45
N GLY A 409 -34.27 -29.17 -18.30
CA GLY A 409 -34.09 -29.10 -19.75
C GLY A 409 -35.39 -29.30 -20.54
N ASN A 410 -35.45 -28.74 -21.74
CA ASN A 410 -36.55 -28.95 -22.69
C ASN A 410 -36.37 -30.26 -23.48
N ILE A 411 -37.46 -30.84 -23.98
CA ILE A 411 -37.51 -32.13 -24.70
C ILE A 411 -37.05 -33.27 -23.77
N GLY A 412 -37.95 -33.77 -22.94
CA GLY A 412 -37.68 -34.84 -21.98
C GLY A 412 -38.01 -36.23 -22.52
N LEU A 413 -38.11 -37.22 -21.61
CA LEU A 413 -38.60 -38.55 -21.95
C LEU A 413 -40.00 -38.48 -22.59
N ASN A 414 -40.18 -39.11 -23.75
CA ASN A 414 -41.49 -39.17 -24.40
C ASN A 414 -42.47 -40.06 -23.59
N ASP A 415 -43.77 -39.71 -23.63
CA ASP A 415 -44.81 -40.31 -22.79
C ASP A 415 -45.32 -41.68 -23.27
N GLY A 416 -44.79 -42.17 -24.40
CA GLY A 416 -44.95 -43.54 -24.90
C GLY A 416 -45.85 -43.69 -26.13
N GLU A 417 -46.50 -42.62 -26.59
CA GLU A 417 -47.30 -42.64 -27.81
C GLU A 417 -46.47 -42.38 -29.08
N ALA A 418 -46.71 -43.18 -30.12
CA ALA A 418 -46.24 -43.09 -31.50
C ALA A 418 -44.71 -43.07 -31.79
N SER A 419 -44.27 -43.98 -32.67
CA SER A 419 -42.87 -44.16 -33.08
C SER A 419 -42.45 -43.24 -34.24
N VAL A 420 -42.22 -41.95 -33.97
CA VAL A 420 -41.42 -41.05 -34.83
C VAL A 420 -40.62 -40.10 -33.92
N GLY A 421 -39.32 -39.93 -34.17
CA GLY A 421 -38.49 -39.03 -33.35
C GLY A 421 -38.92 -37.57 -33.46
N SER A 422 -38.98 -36.87 -32.33
CA SER A 422 -39.35 -35.45 -32.24
C SER A 422 -38.25 -34.55 -32.82
N LEU A 423 -38.32 -34.30 -34.13
CA LEU A 423 -37.41 -33.45 -34.92
C LEU A 423 -37.57 -31.96 -34.56
N VAL A 424 -37.10 -31.62 -33.36
CA VAL A 424 -37.26 -30.31 -32.72
C VAL A 424 -35.87 -29.86 -32.25
N SER A 425 -35.33 -28.81 -32.86
CA SER A 425 -34.05 -28.22 -32.42
C SER A 425 -34.26 -27.32 -31.20
N SER A 426 -33.23 -27.10 -30.39
CA SER A 426 -33.33 -26.23 -29.21
C SER A 426 -32.04 -25.44 -28.93
N ASP A 427 -32.17 -24.12 -29.02
CA ASP A 427 -31.19 -23.08 -28.67
C ASP A 427 -31.41 -22.52 -27.25
N ALA A 428 -32.45 -22.98 -26.55
CA ALA A 428 -32.78 -22.60 -25.18
C ALA A 428 -31.62 -22.81 -24.18
N ALA A 429 -31.09 -21.72 -23.62
CA ALA A 429 -30.08 -21.76 -22.57
C ALA A 429 -30.65 -22.25 -21.23
N ILE A 430 -29.79 -22.85 -20.39
CA ILE A 430 -30.11 -23.31 -19.03
C ILE A 430 -29.16 -22.61 -18.04
N SER A 431 -29.73 -21.86 -17.11
CA SER A 431 -28.97 -21.16 -16.06
C SER A 431 -29.41 -21.61 -14.67
N ILE A 432 -28.45 -22.03 -13.84
CA ILE A 432 -28.68 -22.45 -12.45
C ILE A 432 -27.72 -21.70 -11.54
N GLU A 433 -28.25 -20.94 -10.58
CA GLU A 433 -27.47 -20.28 -9.53
C GLU A 433 -27.96 -20.74 -8.15
N ALA A 434 -27.12 -21.40 -7.35
CA ALA A 434 -27.48 -21.91 -6.02
C ALA A 434 -26.51 -21.44 -4.92
N LEU A 435 -27.02 -21.24 -3.70
CA LEU A 435 -26.20 -20.96 -2.53
C LEU A 435 -25.82 -22.23 -1.75
N GLY A 436 -26.61 -23.30 -1.86
CA GLY A 436 -26.28 -24.64 -1.38
C GLY A 436 -25.63 -25.50 -2.48
N ASP A 437 -25.85 -26.81 -2.38
CA ASP A 437 -25.27 -27.85 -3.26
C ASP A 437 -26.09 -28.06 -4.54
N LEU A 438 -25.44 -28.62 -5.57
CA LEU A 438 -26.13 -29.30 -6.68
C LEU A 438 -25.96 -30.81 -6.52
N VAL A 439 -27.06 -31.53 -6.27
CA VAL A 439 -27.09 -33.00 -6.23
C VAL A 439 -27.76 -33.53 -7.49
N LEU A 440 -26.99 -34.23 -8.32
CA LEU A 440 -27.42 -34.78 -9.62
C LEU A 440 -27.27 -36.30 -9.60
N GLN A 441 -28.29 -36.99 -9.04
CA GLN A 441 -28.22 -38.42 -8.74
C GLN A 441 -29.04 -39.23 -9.75
N GLY A 442 -28.36 -40.03 -10.59
CA GLY A 442 -29.02 -40.95 -11.53
C GLY A 442 -29.90 -42.00 -10.84
N GLY A 443 -30.72 -42.73 -11.62
CA GLY A 443 -31.61 -43.77 -11.11
C GLY A 443 -31.09 -45.20 -11.28
N GLN A 444 -31.82 -46.16 -10.68
CA GLN A 444 -31.40 -47.56 -10.52
C GLN A 444 -31.45 -48.41 -11.80
N ILE A 445 -32.16 -47.96 -12.83
CA ILE A 445 -32.29 -48.66 -14.12
C ILE A 445 -31.49 -47.91 -15.19
N VAL A 446 -30.52 -48.60 -15.79
CA VAL A 446 -29.67 -48.05 -16.88
C VAL A 446 -30.55 -47.47 -17.98
N GLY A 447 -30.23 -46.25 -18.42
CA GLY A 447 -30.71 -45.72 -19.70
C GLY A 447 -32.18 -45.34 -19.79
N SER A 448 -32.90 -45.42 -18.67
CA SER A 448 -34.31 -45.03 -18.53
C SER A 448 -34.60 -44.26 -17.23
N THR A 449 -33.72 -44.41 -16.22
CA THR A 449 -33.75 -43.56 -15.02
C THR A 449 -32.42 -42.81 -14.92
N TYR A 450 -32.36 -41.66 -15.58
CA TYR A 450 -31.24 -40.72 -15.49
C TYR A 450 -31.59 -39.52 -14.60
N ALA A 451 -30.57 -38.73 -14.28
CA ALA A 451 -30.74 -37.38 -13.75
C ALA A 451 -29.92 -36.42 -14.62
N MET A 452 -30.54 -35.40 -15.20
CA MET A 452 -29.93 -34.63 -16.30
C MET A 452 -30.12 -33.12 -16.16
N ILE A 453 -29.12 -32.36 -16.61
CA ILE A 453 -29.19 -30.91 -16.85
C ILE A 453 -28.75 -30.64 -18.29
N GLY A 454 -29.72 -30.37 -19.16
CA GLY A 454 -29.54 -30.26 -20.60
C GLY A 454 -30.86 -30.50 -21.35
N ASN A 455 -31.04 -29.82 -22.49
CA ASN A 455 -32.12 -30.12 -23.44
C ASN A 455 -31.88 -31.47 -24.16
N GLY A 456 -32.96 -32.17 -24.49
CA GLY A 456 -32.97 -33.49 -25.11
C GLY A 456 -32.99 -34.64 -24.10
N SER A 457 -33.28 -35.85 -24.58
CA SER A 457 -33.58 -37.01 -23.73
C SER A 457 -32.61 -38.17 -23.94
N LYS A 458 -32.26 -38.88 -22.85
CA LYS A 458 -31.39 -40.06 -22.90
C LYS A 458 -32.19 -41.36 -22.80
N ASP A 459 -32.68 -41.82 -23.95
CA ASP A 459 -33.45 -43.05 -24.09
C ASP A 459 -32.56 -44.16 -24.65
N ASP A 460 -32.00 -45.05 -23.81
CA ASP A 460 -31.21 -46.20 -24.31
C ASP A 460 -32.10 -47.29 -24.96
N PHE A 461 -33.44 -47.13 -24.92
CA PHE A 461 -34.41 -48.00 -25.58
C PHE A 461 -34.69 -47.52 -27.01
N SER A 462 -34.22 -48.29 -27.99
CA SER A 462 -34.20 -47.91 -29.41
C SER A 462 -35.59 -47.70 -30.04
N SER A 463 -36.02 -46.45 -30.18
CA SER A 463 -36.82 -45.92 -31.32
C SER A 463 -37.35 -44.49 -31.12
N VAL A 464 -37.26 -43.92 -29.91
CA VAL A 464 -37.98 -42.68 -29.52
C VAL A 464 -37.09 -41.61 -28.86
N GLN A 465 -35.79 -41.60 -29.17
CA GLN A 465 -34.87 -40.56 -28.68
C GLN A 465 -35.22 -39.17 -29.26
N SER A 466 -34.97 -38.10 -28.50
CA SER A 466 -35.11 -36.73 -29.00
C SER A 466 -34.16 -36.45 -30.18
N SER A 467 -34.67 -35.87 -31.27
CA SER A 467 -33.91 -35.59 -32.50
C SER A 467 -33.72 -34.09 -32.75
N GLY A 468 -32.91 -33.72 -33.75
CA GLY A 468 -32.61 -32.32 -34.10
C GLY A 468 -31.47 -31.69 -33.27
N ASP A 469 -31.11 -30.45 -33.60
CA ASP A 469 -29.88 -29.80 -33.12
C ASP A 469 -30.03 -29.17 -31.71
N ARG A 470 -28.91 -28.92 -31.04
CA ARG A 470 -28.83 -28.38 -29.68
C ARG A 470 -27.72 -27.32 -29.61
N SER A 471 -28.02 -26.10 -29.13
CA SER A 471 -27.06 -24.98 -29.14
C SER A 471 -27.28 -23.96 -28.01
N GLY A 472 -27.83 -24.40 -26.86
CA GLY A 472 -28.08 -23.52 -25.72
C GLY A 472 -26.96 -23.60 -24.69
N ASP A 473 -26.52 -22.47 -24.14
CA ASP A 473 -25.50 -22.47 -23.09
C ASP A 473 -26.01 -23.13 -21.80
N ILE A 474 -25.16 -23.89 -21.12
CA ILE A 474 -25.44 -24.51 -19.82
C ILE A 474 -24.51 -23.88 -18.78
N THR A 475 -25.06 -22.94 -18.00
CA THR A 475 -24.32 -22.22 -16.96
C THR A 475 -24.81 -22.62 -15.57
N ILE A 476 -23.95 -23.29 -14.79
CA ILE A 476 -24.23 -23.76 -13.44
C ILE A 476 -23.23 -23.14 -12.46
N LYS A 477 -23.73 -22.36 -11.50
CA LYS A 477 -22.93 -21.69 -10.46
C LYS A 477 -23.50 -22.04 -9.08
N VAL A 478 -22.87 -22.96 -8.38
CA VAL A 478 -23.20 -23.26 -6.98
C VAL A 478 -22.12 -22.70 -6.05
N LYS A 479 -22.51 -22.35 -4.81
CA LYS A 479 -21.55 -22.05 -3.73
C LYS A 479 -21.22 -23.29 -2.89
N GLY A 480 -22.11 -24.28 -2.85
CA GLY A 480 -21.84 -25.59 -2.27
C GLY A 480 -21.07 -26.50 -3.22
N GLU A 481 -21.19 -27.80 -3.03
CA GLU A 481 -20.55 -28.84 -3.81
C GLU A 481 -21.42 -29.26 -5.01
N MET A 482 -20.79 -29.73 -6.09
CA MET A 482 -21.48 -30.30 -7.25
C MET A 482 -21.30 -31.82 -7.26
N ASN A 483 -22.33 -32.52 -6.79
CA ASN A 483 -22.31 -33.94 -6.47
C ASN A 483 -23.02 -34.74 -7.57
N ILE A 484 -22.24 -35.18 -8.57
CA ILE A 484 -22.73 -35.90 -9.75
C ILE A 484 -22.69 -37.40 -9.46
N ALA A 485 -23.80 -37.93 -8.95
CA ALA A 485 -23.79 -39.23 -8.28
C ALA A 485 -24.29 -40.39 -9.14
N ARG A 486 -23.65 -41.55 -8.95
CA ARG A 486 -24.10 -42.87 -9.42
C ARG A 486 -24.52 -43.73 -8.22
N PRO A 487 -25.81 -44.12 -8.09
CA PRO A 487 -26.27 -44.90 -6.93
C PRO A 487 -25.63 -46.29 -6.71
N GLY A 488 -24.98 -46.87 -7.72
CA GLY A 488 -24.24 -48.13 -7.58
C GLY A 488 -23.70 -48.68 -8.90
N GLU A 489 -23.08 -49.87 -8.85
CA GLU A 489 -22.77 -50.61 -10.07
C GLU A 489 -24.05 -50.99 -10.81
N GLY A 490 -24.05 -50.86 -12.15
CA GLY A 490 -25.22 -51.17 -12.97
C GLY A 490 -26.34 -50.14 -12.93
N THR A 491 -26.16 -48.97 -12.29
CA THR A 491 -27.12 -47.85 -12.35
C THR A 491 -26.71 -46.80 -13.38
N THR A 492 -27.59 -45.86 -13.71
CA THR A 492 -27.21 -44.64 -14.46
C THR A 492 -26.52 -43.65 -13.49
N ALA A 493 -25.63 -42.80 -14.01
CA ALA A 493 -25.07 -41.66 -13.28
C ALA A 493 -25.83 -40.36 -13.63
N GLY A 494 -25.50 -39.26 -12.97
CA GLY A 494 -25.94 -37.92 -13.38
C GLY A 494 -25.41 -37.52 -14.77
N TRP A 495 -25.98 -36.48 -15.38
CA TRP A 495 -25.58 -35.99 -16.70
C TRP A 495 -25.70 -34.47 -16.82
N ILE A 496 -24.65 -33.81 -17.29
CA ILE A 496 -24.69 -32.40 -17.69
C ILE A 496 -24.33 -32.34 -19.18
N GLY A 497 -24.94 -31.41 -19.92
CA GLY A 497 -24.79 -31.33 -21.37
C GLY A 497 -26.03 -31.86 -22.10
N HIS A 498 -26.17 -31.47 -23.36
CA HIS A 498 -27.30 -31.88 -24.20
C HIS A 498 -27.26 -33.35 -24.61
N VAL A 499 -28.40 -33.85 -25.11
CA VAL A 499 -28.49 -35.14 -25.81
C VAL A 499 -29.34 -34.96 -27.08
N THR A 500 -28.97 -35.68 -28.15
CA THR A 500 -29.77 -35.81 -29.38
C THR A 500 -29.43 -37.13 -30.08
N ALA A 501 -30.37 -37.66 -30.86
CA ALA A 501 -30.27 -38.96 -31.54
C ALA A 501 -29.52 -38.89 -32.89
N ASP A 502 -29.73 -37.80 -33.62
CA ASP A 502 -29.40 -37.65 -35.04
C ASP A 502 -28.94 -36.25 -35.45
N GLY A 503 -29.14 -35.24 -34.59
CA GLY A 503 -28.69 -33.87 -34.77
C GLY A 503 -27.28 -33.64 -34.22
N THR A 504 -26.89 -32.36 -34.23
CA THR A 504 -25.61 -31.88 -33.68
C THR A 504 -25.82 -31.15 -32.36
N ILE A 505 -24.80 -31.18 -31.49
CA ILE A 505 -24.70 -30.29 -30.33
C ILE A 505 -23.60 -29.28 -30.69
N ASP A 506 -23.94 -28.08 -31.16
CA ASP A 506 -22.99 -27.13 -31.76
C ASP A 506 -23.10 -25.75 -31.10
N ASN A 507 -21.95 -25.14 -30.80
CA ASN A 507 -21.78 -23.84 -30.13
C ASN A 507 -22.54 -23.65 -28.80
N ALA A 508 -22.70 -24.72 -28.01
CA ALA A 508 -23.19 -24.64 -26.63
C ALA A 508 -22.01 -24.52 -25.64
N ASP A 509 -21.86 -23.39 -24.95
CA ASP A 509 -20.85 -23.26 -23.89
C ASP A 509 -21.35 -23.90 -22.58
N VAL A 510 -20.50 -24.69 -21.93
CA VAL A 510 -20.79 -25.36 -20.65
C VAL A 510 -19.90 -24.79 -19.55
N VAL A 511 -20.49 -24.01 -18.64
CA VAL A 511 -19.79 -23.31 -17.56
C VAL A 511 -20.22 -23.88 -16.21
N LEU A 512 -19.33 -24.63 -15.56
CA LEU A 512 -19.53 -25.21 -14.24
C LEU A 512 -18.68 -24.49 -13.20
N LYS A 513 -19.29 -24.06 -12.10
CA LYS A 513 -18.60 -23.46 -10.95
C LYS A 513 -19.20 -23.97 -9.64
N ALA A 514 -18.34 -24.41 -8.73
CA ALA A 514 -18.70 -24.95 -7.41
C ALA A 514 -17.62 -24.66 -6.36
N ALA A 515 -17.87 -24.93 -5.08
CA ALA A 515 -16.81 -25.05 -4.08
C ALA A 515 -15.88 -26.23 -4.44
N ALA A 516 -16.50 -27.40 -4.62
CA ALA A 516 -15.87 -28.64 -5.04
C ALA A 516 -16.76 -29.44 -6.01
N PHE A 517 -16.20 -30.48 -6.63
CA PHE A 517 -16.92 -31.45 -7.45
C PHE A 517 -16.74 -32.84 -6.85
N ASP A 518 -17.84 -33.59 -6.69
CA ASP A 518 -17.82 -35.02 -6.38
C ASP A 518 -18.38 -35.82 -7.57
N PHE A 519 -17.70 -36.92 -7.88
CA PHE A 519 -18.14 -37.91 -8.85
C PHE A 519 -17.99 -39.31 -8.22
N GLY A 520 -19.09 -39.84 -7.71
CA GLY A 520 -19.09 -41.10 -6.99
C GLY A 520 -20.46 -41.45 -6.41
N THR A 521 -20.48 -41.83 -5.13
CA THR A 521 -21.71 -42.00 -4.34
C THR A 521 -22.02 -40.72 -3.58
N ALA A 522 -23.28 -40.26 -3.60
CA ALA A 522 -23.79 -38.95 -3.13
C ALA A 522 -23.63 -38.63 -1.62
N THR A 523 -22.47 -38.90 -1.03
CA THR A 523 -22.21 -38.88 0.42
C THR A 523 -20.78 -38.47 0.79
N GLU A 524 -19.88 -38.26 -0.17
CA GLU A 524 -18.49 -37.86 0.11
C GLU A 524 -18.32 -36.34 -0.02
N VAL A 525 -18.24 -35.66 1.13
CA VAL A 525 -18.08 -34.19 1.20
C VAL A 525 -16.60 -33.82 1.02
N VAL A 526 -16.29 -32.99 0.02
CA VAL A 526 -14.93 -32.67 -0.42
C VAL A 526 -14.40 -31.40 0.27
N SER A 527 -14.52 -31.34 1.60
CA SER A 527 -14.17 -30.16 2.39
C SER A 527 -12.66 -29.82 2.35
N GLY A 528 -12.24 -29.01 1.37
CA GLY A 528 -10.84 -28.63 1.12
C GLY A 528 -9.94 -29.74 0.56
N GLY A 529 -10.54 -30.81 0.00
CA GLY A 529 -9.84 -31.93 -0.62
C GLY A 529 -9.45 -31.67 -2.09
N THR A 530 -9.12 -32.75 -2.80
CA THR A 530 -9.18 -32.77 -4.27
C THR A 530 -10.47 -33.51 -4.64
N GLY A 531 -11.39 -32.82 -5.29
CA GLY A 531 -12.63 -33.42 -5.83
C GLY A 531 -12.40 -34.11 -7.15
N SER A 532 -13.40 -34.74 -7.73
CA SER A 532 -13.30 -35.44 -9.03
C SER A 532 -14.43 -35.04 -9.98
N LEU A 533 -14.11 -34.94 -11.27
CA LEU A 533 -15.08 -34.73 -12.34
C LEU A 533 -14.72 -35.58 -13.57
N ASP A 534 -15.65 -36.44 -13.98
CA ASP A 534 -15.59 -37.13 -15.26
C ASP A 534 -16.19 -36.23 -16.35
N LEU A 535 -15.34 -35.64 -17.20
CA LEU A 535 -15.79 -34.78 -18.30
C LEU A 535 -16.61 -35.56 -19.34
N GLY A 536 -16.54 -36.90 -19.33
CA GLY A 536 -17.37 -37.82 -20.10
C GLY A 536 -18.88 -37.66 -19.85
N MET A 537 -19.25 -37.00 -18.76
CA MET A 537 -20.63 -36.76 -18.31
C MET A 537 -21.02 -35.27 -18.34
N VAL A 538 -20.22 -34.42 -18.98
CA VAL A 538 -20.41 -32.94 -19.04
C VAL A 538 -20.49 -32.41 -20.47
N ALA A 539 -19.72 -32.98 -21.40
CA ALA A 539 -19.54 -32.42 -22.76
C ALA A 539 -19.36 -33.49 -23.85
N LYS A 540 -20.01 -34.66 -23.69
CA LYS A 540 -19.99 -35.71 -24.71
C LYS A 540 -20.74 -35.25 -25.97
N ASP A 541 -20.18 -35.56 -27.13
CA ASP A 541 -20.69 -35.23 -28.47
C ASP A 541 -20.90 -33.72 -28.75
N LEU A 542 -20.35 -32.84 -27.91
CA LEU A 542 -20.31 -31.38 -28.12
C LEU A 542 -19.36 -31.05 -29.29
N LEU A 543 -19.88 -30.57 -30.41
CA LEU A 543 -19.20 -30.28 -31.67
C LEU A 543 -18.99 -28.78 -31.86
N GLY A 544 -18.11 -28.17 -31.06
CA GLY A 544 -17.99 -26.71 -30.98
C GLY A 544 -18.82 -26.14 -29.82
N GLY A 545 -18.42 -24.97 -29.32
CA GLY A 545 -18.71 -24.55 -27.94
C GLY A 545 -17.56 -24.91 -26.99
N SER A 546 -17.58 -24.40 -25.77
CA SER A 546 -16.43 -24.32 -24.87
C SER A 546 -16.77 -24.87 -23.48
N VAL A 547 -15.84 -25.56 -22.83
CA VAL A 547 -16.04 -26.11 -21.49
C VAL A 547 -15.22 -25.32 -20.48
N THR A 548 -15.88 -24.74 -19.47
CA THR A 548 -15.24 -24.02 -18.36
C THR A 548 -15.60 -24.68 -17.04
N VAL A 549 -14.61 -25.12 -16.26
CA VAL A 549 -14.80 -25.76 -14.94
C VAL A 549 -14.01 -25.00 -13.87
N ILE A 550 -14.67 -24.55 -12.81
CA ILE A 550 -14.06 -23.75 -11.75
C ILE A 550 -14.38 -24.34 -10.37
N ALA A 551 -13.41 -25.05 -9.79
CA ALA A 551 -13.41 -25.46 -8.38
C ALA A 551 -12.85 -24.30 -7.53
N THR A 552 -13.70 -23.71 -6.68
CA THR A 552 -13.33 -22.48 -5.96
C THR A 552 -12.62 -22.71 -4.64
N ASP A 553 -12.95 -23.78 -3.90
CA ASP A 553 -12.40 -24.08 -2.57
C ASP A 553 -11.68 -25.45 -2.48
N SER A 554 -11.70 -26.25 -3.55
CA SER A 554 -11.01 -27.55 -3.64
C SER A 554 -9.92 -27.61 -4.71
N GLY A 555 -9.13 -28.69 -4.69
CA GLY A 555 -8.47 -29.23 -5.89
C GLY A 555 -9.47 -29.96 -6.79
N LEU A 556 -9.06 -30.29 -8.02
CA LEU A 556 -9.86 -31.02 -8.98
C LEU A 556 -9.04 -32.08 -9.73
N GLU A 557 -9.50 -33.32 -9.65
CA GLU A 557 -9.08 -34.43 -10.49
C GLU A 557 -10.00 -34.52 -11.72
N LEU A 558 -9.39 -34.58 -12.89
CA LEU A 558 -10.08 -34.80 -14.16
C LEU A 558 -9.87 -36.25 -14.58
N SER A 559 -10.98 -36.97 -14.75
CA SER A 559 -11.01 -38.35 -15.25
C SER A 559 -11.79 -38.42 -16.57
N GLY A 560 -11.72 -39.58 -17.23
CA GLY A 560 -12.59 -39.90 -18.36
C GLY A 560 -13.07 -41.34 -18.28
N THR A 561 -14.37 -41.57 -18.47
CA THR A 561 -14.98 -42.91 -18.34
C THR A 561 -14.15 -44.04 -18.97
N THR A 562 -13.73 -45.03 -18.17
CA THR A 562 -13.34 -46.33 -18.72
C THR A 562 -14.61 -47.02 -19.22
N ALA A 563 -14.80 -47.06 -20.54
CA ALA A 563 -15.98 -47.66 -21.15
C ALA A 563 -16.14 -49.14 -20.77
N GLN A 564 -17.10 -49.45 -19.89
CA GLN A 564 -17.58 -50.83 -19.79
C GLN A 564 -18.22 -51.21 -21.13
N ASN A 565 -17.89 -52.40 -21.63
CA ASN A 565 -18.35 -52.98 -22.91
C ASN A 565 -17.62 -52.53 -24.19
N ASN A 566 -16.29 -52.62 -24.18
CA ASN A 566 -15.50 -53.12 -25.32
C ASN A 566 -15.48 -52.26 -26.62
N CYS A 567 -15.75 -50.96 -26.52
CA CYS A 567 -15.35 -49.97 -27.52
C CYS A 567 -14.08 -49.23 -27.04
N GLU A 568 -13.10 -49.02 -27.93
CA GLU A 568 -11.91 -48.18 -27.67
C GLU A 568 -12.22 -46.67 -27.67
N CYS A 569 -13.41 -46.29 -27.19
CA CYS A 569 -13.87 -44.90 -27.09
C CYS A 569 -13.20 -44.20 -25.90
N ARG A 570 -11.88 -43.97 -26.02
CA ARG A 570 -11.21 -42.87 -25.31
C ARG A 570 -11.99 -41.59 -25.58
N PHE A 571 -12.36 -40.89 -24.52
CA PHE A 571 -13.31 -39.80 -24.60
C PHE A 571 -12.81 -38.66 -25.51
N ILE A 572 -13.69 -38.13 -26.37
CA ILE A 572 -13.40 -37.02 -27.26
C ILE A 572 -14.22 -35.83 -26.76
N VAL A 573 -13.56 -34.90 -26.05
CA VAL A 573 -14.11 -33.56 -25.85
C VAL A 573 -13.92 -32.79 -27.17
N SER A 574 -14.95 -32.83 -28.03
CA SER A 574 -14.95 -32.12 -29.32
C SER A 574 -15.32 -30.64 -29.21
N ALA A 575 -15.35 -30.10 -27.98
CA ALA A 575 -15.36 -28.66 -27.71
C ALA A 575 -14.20 -27.95 -28.43
N ASN A 576 -14.37 -26.65 -28.68
CA ASN A 576 -13.30 -25.79 -29.16
C ASN A 576 -12.24 -25.66 -28.06
N ASP A 577 -12.61 -25.00 -26.96
CA ASP A 577 -11.74 -24.63 -25.85
C ASP A 577 -12.11 -25.37 -24.54
N LEU A 578 -11.11 -25.65 -23.71
CA LEU A 578 -11.28 -26.18 -22.35
C LEU A 578 -10.51 -25.33 -21.33
N ALA A 579 -11.22 -24.63 -20.46
CA ALA A 579 -10.66 -23.90 -19.33
C ALA A 579 -10.99 -24.62 -18.01
N VAL A 580 -9.99 -24.93 -17.21
CA VAL A 580 -10.17 -25.54 -15.88
C VAL A 580 -9.38 -24.75 -14.85
N GLN A 581 -10.03 -24.33 -13.77
CA GLN A 581 -9.43 -23.66 -12.63
C GLN A 581 -9.74 -24.43 -11.35
N ALA A 582 -8.72 -24.63 -10.50
CA ALA A 582 -8.89 -25.14 -9.14
C ALA A 582 -8.05 -24.32 -8.16
N SER A 583 -8.57 -24.03 -6.97
CA SER A 583 -7.79 -23.33 -5.93
C SER A 583 -6.78 -24.25 -5.23
N GLY A 584 -7.07 -25.56 -5.18
CA GLY A 584 -6.14 -26.60 -4.78
C GLY A 584 -5.22 -27.08 -5.91
N ASP A 585 -5.04 -28.39 -6.01
CA ASP A 585 -4.29 -29.02 -7.10
C ASP A 585 -5.18 -29.26 -8.33
N ILE A 586 -4.57 -29.41 -9.51
CA ILE A 586 -5.21 -30.10 -10.65
C ILE A 586 -4.49 -31.44 -10.86
N VAL A 587 -5.26 -32.52 -10.95
CA VAL A 587 -4.77 -33.88 -11.26
C VAL A 587 -5.40 -34.33 -12.57
N LEU A 588 -4.60 -34.87 -13.49
CA LEU A 588 -5.10 -35.65 -14.62
C LEU A 588 -4.91 -37.13 -14.27
N ASP A 589 -6.00 -37.87 -14.15
CA ASP A 589 -5.97 -39.31 -13.90
C ASP A 589 -5.34 -40.08 -15.08
N ASP A 590 -4.95 -41.34 -14.85
CA ASP A 590 -4.47 -42.28 -15.87
C ASP A 590 -5.44 -42.42 -17.06
N SER A 591 -6.76 -42.26 -16.83
CA SER A 591 -7.80 -42.32 -17.86
C SER A 591 -7.94 -41.06 -18.72
N PHE A 592 -7.43 -39.90 -18.25
CA PHE A 592 -7.72 -38.61 -18.88
C PHE A 592 -7.14 -38.48 -20.29
N PHE A 593 -7.98 -38.03 -21.23
CA PHE A 593 -7.59 -37.78 -22.61
C PHE A 593 -8.42 -36.64 -23.21
N PHE A 594 -7.75 -35.67 -23.81
CA PHE A 594 -8.37 -34.56 -24.54
C PHE A 594 -7.93 -34.54 -26.01
N SER A 595 -8.90 -34.39 -26.91
CA SER A 595 -8.65 -34.26 -28.35
C SER A 595 -9.79 -33.51 -29.03
N ASN A 596 -9.49 -32.37 -29.66
CA ASN A 596 -10.48 -31.58 -30.38
C ASN A 596 -10.27 -31.63 -31.91
N THR A 597 -11.38 -31.55 -32.64
CA THR A 597 -11.38 -31.56 -34.11
C THR A 597 -11.33 -30.15 -34.71
N GLY A 598 -11.89 -29.15 -34.02
CA GLY A 598 -11.88 -27.73 -34.42
C GLY A 598 -10.53 -27.03 -34.23
N GLY A 599 -9.86 -27.26 -33.09
CA GLY A 599 -8.51 -26.78 -32.80
C GLY A 599 -8.39 -25.53 -31.94
N GLY A 600 -9.28 -25.38 -30.96
CA GLY A 600 -9.09 -24.47 -29.83
C GLY A 600 -8.13 -25.02 -28.77
N ASP A 601 -7.99 -24.28 -27.67
CA ASP A 601 -6.93 -24.39 -26.67
C ASP A 601 -7.38 -25.06 -25.35
N VAL A 602 -6.41 -25.54 -24.58
CA VAL A 602 -6.61 -26.03 -23.20
C VAL A 602 -5.88 -25.11 -22.22
N ALA A 603 -6.53 -24.68 -21.14
CA ALA A 603 -5.95 -23.87 -20.07
C ALA A 603 -6.26 -24.50 -18.70
N LEU A 604 -5.25 -25.06 -18.04
CA LEU A 604 -5.36 -25.64 -16.69
C LEU A 604 -4.69 -24.72 -15.67
N ALA A 605 -5.44 -24.21 -14.70
CA ALA A 605 -4.99 -23.25 -13.70
C ALA A 605 -5.10 -23.79 -12.28
N ALA A 606 -3.99 -24.34 -11.77
CA ALA A 606 -3.92 -24.92 -10.43
C ALA A 606 -3.33 -23.92 -9.42
N GLY A 607 -4.07 -23.66 -8.33
CA GLY A 607 -3.64 -22.78 -7.25
C GLY A 607 -2.45 -23.31 -6.45
N ARG A 608 -2.31 -24.63 -6.31
CA ARG A 608 -1.23 -25.28 -5.53
C ARG A 608 -0.25 -26.10 -6.38
N ALA A 609 -0.66 -27.20 -7.00
CA ALA A 609 0.19 -28.06 -7.84
C ALA A 609 -0.57 -28.68 -9.02
N PHE A 610 0.18 -29.13 -10.03
CA PHE A 610 -0.35 -29.87 -11.18
C PHE A 610 0.31 -31.25 -11.25
N THR A 611 -0.50 -32.29 -11.47
CA THR A 611 -0.05 -33.69 -11.59
C THR A 611 -0.68 -34.28 -12.85
N ASN A 612 0.12 -34.98 -13.67
CA ASN A 612 -0.35 -35.66 -14.88
C ASN A 612 0.06 -37.14 -14.83
N ASN A 613 -0.91 -38.02 -14.61
CA ASN A 613 -0.69 -39.46 -14.57
C ASN A 613 -0.86 -40.09 -15.98
N SER A 614 -1.84 -39.65 -16.76
CA SER A 614 -2.09 -40.02 -18.18
C SER A 614 -0.93 -39.70 -19.15
N GLY A 615 0.01 -38.85 -18.74
CA GLY A 615 1.30 -38.64 -19.40
C GLY A 615 1.24 -37.91 -20.74
N ARG A 616 2.14 -38.25 -21.68
CA ARG A 616 2.30 -37.56 -22.98
C ARG A 616 1.04 -37.57 -23.85
N ASN A 617 0.18 -38.55 -23.65
CA ASN A 617 -1.00 -38.71 -24.48
C ASN A 617 -2.19 -37.87 -23.99
N ALA A 618 -2.16 -37.29 -22.79
CA ALA A 618 -3.26 -36.49 -22.21
C ALA A 618 -3.79 -35.40 -23.17
N PHE A 619 -2.90 -34.81 -23.98
CA PHE A 619 -3.21 -33.82 -25.02
C PHE A 619 -2.81 -34.27 -26.44
N GLY A 620 -2.45 -35.54 -26.61
CA GLY A 620 -1.67 -36.05 -27.76
C GLY A 620 -2.37 -36.09 -29.12
N ALA A 621 -3.60 -35.55 -29.23
CA ALA A 621 -4.34 -35.46 -30.49
C ALA A 621 -5.16 -34.15 -30.65
N MET A 622 -4.89 -33.12 -29.84
CA MET A 622 -5.48 -31.79 -30.05
C MET A 622 -4.82 -31.04 -31.22
N LYS A 623 -5.50 -30.03 -31.77
CA LYS A 623 -4.95 -29.16 -32.84
C LYS A 623 -4.53 -27.76 -32.38
N GLY A 624 -5.11 -27.23 -31.29
CA GLY A 624 -4.64 -26.01 -30.64
C GLY A 624 -3.47 -26.29 -29.71
N ARG A 625 -3.22 -25.40 -28.74
CA ARG A 625 -2.17 -25.56 -27.72
C ARG A 625 -2.75 -25.79 -26.32
N TRP A 626 -1.91 -26.31 -25.42
CA TRP A 626 -2.20 -26.34 -23.99
C TRP A 626 -1.32 -25.35 -23.20
N LEU A 627 -1.91 -24.78 -22.15
CA LEU A 627 -1.32 -23.86 -21.20
C LEU A 627 -1.57 -24.37 -19.78
N VAL A 628 -0.50 -24.60 -19.01
CA VAL A 628 -0.61 -24.99 -17.59
C VAL A 628 -0.13 -23.84 -16.72
N TYR A 629 -1.08 -23.18 -16.06
CA TYR A 629 -0.86 -22.09 -15.12
C TYR A 629 -0.69 -22.62 -13.70
N LEU A 630 0.37 -22.16 -13.04
CA LEU A 630 0.73 -22.54 -11.68
C LEU A 630 1.22 -21.30 -10.92
N ASN A 631 1.00 -21.27 -9.60
CA ASN A 631 1.61 -20.23 -8.78
C ASN A 631 3.16 -20.29 -8.83
N ARG A 632 3.73 -21.50 -8.83
CA ARG A 632 5.16 -21.79 -8.95
C ARG A 632 5.39 -23.21 -9.49
N PRO A 633 6.58 -23.54 -9.99
CA PRO A 633 6.95 -24.93 -10.25
C PRO A 633 6.77 -25.83 -9.02
N HIS A 634 6.37 -27.08 -9.26
CA HIS A 634 6.18 -28.11 -8.24
C HIS A 634 7.10 -29.31 -8.52
N GLY A 635 7.70 -29.87 -7.47
CA GLY A 635 8.74 -30.91 -7.59
C GLY A 635 10.03 -30.43 -8.26
N GLN A 636 10.76 -31.36 -8.88
CA GLN A 636 11.65 -31.05 -10.00
C GLN A 636 10.83 -31.13 -11.29
N MET A 637 11.13 -30.30 -12.29
CA MET A 637 10.39 -30.30 -13.57
C MET A 637 10.46 -31.64 -14.33
N GLY A 638 11.33 -32.58 -13.94
CA GLY A 638 11.27 -33.98 -14.40
C GLY A 638 9.94 -34.71 -14.11
N GLY A 639 9.13 -34.23 -13.17
CA GLY A 639 7.74 -34.69 -12.97
C GLY A 639 6.73 -34.09 -13.96
N LEU A 640 7.02 -32.89 -14.49
CA LEU A 640 6.29 -32.29 -15.61
C LEU A 640 6.77 -32.82 -16.97
N GLY A 641 7.94 -33.48 -16.99
CA GLY A 641 8.63 -34.04 -18.17
C GLY A 641 7.92 -35.20 -18.88
N VAL A 642 6.62 -35.36 -18.66
CA VAL A 642 5.72 -36.19 -19.47
C VAL A 642 4.85 -35.32 -20.40
N LEU A 643 5.06 -34.01 -20.48
CA LEU A 643 4.44 -33.11 -21.45
C LEU A 643 5.50 -32.25 -22.18
N ASP A 644 5.36 -32.13 -23.50
CA ASP A 644 6.29 -31.42 -24.37
C ASP A 644 5.90 -29.93 -24.53
N ALA A 645 6.39 -29.09 -23.61
CA ALA A 645 6.19 -27.64 -23.59
C ALA A 645 7.18 -26.91 -24.51
N SER A 646 6.70 -26.09 -25.44
CA SER A 646 7.50 -25.21 -26.29
C SER A 646 8.13 -24.04 -25.51
N PHE A 647 7.46 -23.55 -24.46
CA PHE A 647 7.95 -22.43 -23.65
C PHE A 647 7.69 -22.55 -22.14
N ILE A 648 8.45 -21.79 -21.35
CA ILE A 648 8.15 -21.47 -19.95
C ILE A 648 8.05 -19.94 -19.81
N GLN A 649 6.98 -19.44 -19.20
CA GLN A 649 6.78 -18.01 -18.97
C GLN A 649 6.58 -17.70 -17.49
N TYR A 650 7.46 -16.87 -16.93
CA TYR A 650 7.41 -16.41 -15.54
C TYR A 650 6.75 -15.03 -15.37
N ALA A 651 6.33 -14.75 -14.15
CA ALA A 651 5.67 -13.54 -13.70
C ALA A 651 4.33 -13.20 -14.40
N THR A 652 3.62 -14.23 -14.88
CA THR A 652 2.28 -14.11 -15.46
C THR A 652 1.28 -14.88 -14.59
N LYS A 653 0.18 -14.23 -14.21
CA LYS A 653 -0.94 -14.89 -13.51
C LYS A 653 -1.96 -15.41 -14.52
N TYR A 654 -2.75 -16.41 -14.11
CA TYR A 654 -3.97 -16.78 -14.81
C TYR A 654 -4.99 -15.63 -14.73
N ASP A 655 -5.71 -15.41 -15.83
CA ASP A 655 -6.84 -14.50 -15.93
C ASP A 655 -8.07 -15.28 -16.41
N PRO A 656 -9.11 -15.48 -15.56
CA PRO A 656 -10.34 -16.17 -15.98
C PRO A 656 -11.10 -15.48 -17.12
N ALA A 657 -10.87 -14.17 -17.35
CA ALA A 657 -11.45 -13.44 -18.48
C ALA A 657 -10.62 -13.58 -19.77
N SER A 658 -9.42 -14.15 -19.69
CA SER A 658 -8.60 -14.48 -20.86
C SER A 658 -7.73 -15.74 -20.60
N PRO A 659 -8.33 -16.94 -20.45
CA PRO A 659 -7.61 -18.18 -20.12
C PRO A 659 -6.49 -18.53 -21.12
N PHE A 660 -6.62 -18.03 -22.36
CA PHE A 660 -5.71 -18.27 -23.48
C PHE A 660 -4.87 -17.02 -23.85
N GLY A 661 -4.85 -15.99 -23.00
CA GLY A 661 -4.25 -14.66 -23.24
C GLY A 661 -2.71 -14.60 -23.36
N ILE A 662 -2.03 -15.70 -23.65
CA ILE A 662 -0.57 -15.80 -23.71
C ILE A 662 -0.04 -15.54 -25.12
N ALA A 663 0.86 -14.56 -25.26
CA ALA A 663 1.50 -14.19 -26.53
C ALA A 663 2.61 -15.16 -26.99
N SER A 664 3.12 -16.00 -26.08
CA SER A 664 4.09 -17.06 -26.40
C SER A 664 3.41 -18.17 -27.20
N ALA A 665 4.03 -18.57 -28.32
CA ALA A 665 3.47 -19.55 -29.25
C ALA A 665 3.80 -21.00 -28.86
N GLY A 666 2.94 -21.94 -29.26
CA GLY A 666 3.05 -23.35 -28.90
C GLY A 666 2.51 -23.66 -27.51
N ASN A 667 2.89 -24.82 -26.97
CA ASN A 667 2.47 -25.27 -25.64
C ASN A 667 3.36 -24.66 -24.55
N GLY A 668 2.85 -24.46 -23.33
CA GLY A 668 3.71 -23.93 -22.28
C GLY A 668 3.24 -24.00 -20.84
N PHE A 669 4.22 -23.86 -19.94
CA PHE A 669 4.00 -23.68 -18.51
C PHE A 669 4.08 -22.18 -18.17
N VAL A 670 3.08 -21.69 -17.43
CA VAL A 670 2.94 -20.28 -17.05
C VAL A 670 2.98 -20.17 -15.53
N PHE A 671 3.89 -19.35 -15.00
CA PHE A 671 4.18 -19.26 -13.57
C PHE A 671 3.97 -17.85 -13.03
N ALA A 672 3.19 -17.71 -11.95
CA ALA A 672 2.92 -16.41 -11.33
C ALA A 672 4.13 -15.78 -10.62
N VAL A 673 5.04 -16.61 -10.11
CA VAL A 673 6.31 -16.15 -9.49
C VAL A 673 7.29 -15.55 -10.52
N ARG A 674 8.13 -14.62 -10.05
CA ARG A 674 9.24 -14.05 -10.80
C ARG A 674 10.59 -14.56 -10.26
N PRO A 675 11.31 -15.40 -11.01
CA PRO A 675 12.74 -15.64 -10.81
C PRO A 675 13.56 -14.36 -10.92
N VAL A 676 14.47 -14.16 -9.96
CA VAL A 676 15.57 -13.19 -10.04
C VAL A 676 16.88 -13.95 -9.95
N VAL A 677 17.80 -13.74 -10.90
CA VAL A 677 19.18 -14.22 -10.83
C VAL A 677 20.04 -13.08 -10.30
N GLU A 678 20.60 -13.26 -9.11
CA GLU A 678 21.35 -12.24 -8.38
C GLU A 678 22.85 -12.44 -8.63
N VAL A 679 23.48 -11.44 -9.25
CA VAL A 679 24.92 -11.38 -9.46
C VAL A 679 25.55 -10.54 -8.34
N SER A 680 26.34 -11.18 -7.48
CA SER A 680 27.02 -10.46 -6.39
C SER A 680 28.00 -9.40 -6.91
N ASN A 681 28.24 -8.34 -6.12
CA ASN A 681 29.23 -7.31 -6.45
C ASN A 681 30.66 -7.86 -6.31
N ALA A 682 31.58 -7.38 -7.15
CA ALA A 682 33.02 -7.71 -7.06
C ALA A 682 33.90 -6.46 -6.92
N THR A 683 35.06 -6.63 -6.29
CA THR A 683 36.10 -5.59 -6.16
C THR A 683 37.45 -6.17 -6.57
N THR A 684 38.24 -5.39 -7.31
CA THR A 684 39.64 -5.70 -7.66
C THR A 684 40.46 -4.41 -7.71
N THR A 685 41.79 -4.50 -7.73
CA THR A 685 42.69 -3.35 -7.95
C THR A 685 43.05 -3.24 -9.43
N TYR A 686 43.43 -2.04 -9.90
CA TYR A 686 43.85 -1.83 -11.29
C TYR A 686 44.94 -2.83 -11.71
N GLY A 687 44.72 -3.49 -12.85
CA GLY A 687 45.60 -4.52 -13.42
C GLY A 687 45.65 -5.87 -12.69
N ALA A 688 44.95 -6.04 -11.56
CA ALA A 688 44.81 -7.35 -10.91
C ALA A 688 43.72 -8.20 -11.58
N ALA A 689 43.93 -9.52 -11.62
CA ALA A 689 42.98 -10.46 -12.22
C ALA A 689 41.63 -10.46 -11.47
N LEU A 690 40.53 -10.19 -12.18
CA LEU A 690 39.19 -10.18 -11.61
C LEU A 690 38.72 -11.61 -11.29
N VAL A 691 38.53 -11.89 -10.00
CA VAL A 691 37.78 -13.08 -9.55
C VAL A 691 36.29 -12.78 -9.74
N LEU A 692 35.65 -13.56 -10.62
CA LEU A 692 34.22 -13.43 -10.89
C LEU A 692 33.40 -14.09 -9.76
N PRO A 693 32.28 -13.47 -9.32
CA PRO A 693 31.55 -13.91 -8.14
C PRO A 693 30.58 -15.07 -8.41
N GLY A 694 30.04 -15.68 -7.35
CA GLY A 694 29.00 -16.70 -7.49
C GLY A 694 27.65 -16.11 -7.92
N LEU A 695 26.85 -16.94 -8.62
CA LEU A 695 25.43 -16.70 -8.89
C LEU A 695 24.56 -17.29 -7.78
N GLN A 696 23.45 -16.64 -7.48
CA GLN A 696 22.30 -17.25 -6.80
C GLN A 696 21.01 -16.92 -7.56
N MET A 697 19.99 -17.75 -7.42
CA MET A 697 18.64 -17.43 -7.87
C MET A 697 17.76 -17.24 -6.64
N THR A 698 16.96 -16.18 -6.63
CA THR A 698 15.92 -15.94 -5.62
C THR A 698 14.53 -15.90 -6.25
N VAL A 699 13.53 -16.22 -5.44
CA VAL A 699 12.12 -15.98 -5.72
C VAL A 699 11.53 -15.34 -4.46
N ASN A 700 10.89 -14.18 -4.62
CA ASN A 700 10.39 -13.36 -3.51
C ASN A 700 11.44 -13.13 -2.40
N GLY A 701 12.71 -12.92 -2.78
CA GLY A 701 13.84 -12.70 -1.86
C GLY A 701 14.34 -13.94 -1.11
N THR A 702 13.83 -15.14 -1.41
CA THR A 702 14.32 -16.42 -0.86
C THR A 702 15.19 -17.13 -1.88
N VAL A 703 16.41 -17.55 -1.49
CA VAL A 703 17.32 -18.33 -2.35
C VAL A 703 16.72 -19.70 -2.69
N VAL A 704 16.75 -20.07 -3.98
CA VAL A 704 16.17 -21.30 -4.51
C VAL A 704 17.12 -22.03 -5.47
N ASP A 705 16.90 -23.33 -5.59
CA ASP A 705 17.53 -24.19 -6.59
C ASP A 705 16.93 -23.91 -7.98
N ALA A 706 17.76 -23.39 -8.89
CA ALA A 706 17.37 -23.01 -10.25
C ALA A 706 16.86 -24.19 -11.10
N ALA A 707 17.30 -25.42 -10.83
CA ALA A 707 16.85 -26.60 -11.56
C ALA A 707 15.36 -26.92 -11.32
N ARG A 708 14.79 -26.48 -10.19
CA ARG A 708 13.34 -26.55 -9.93
C ARG A 708 12.53 -25.62 -10.83
N TYR A 709 13.19 -24.62 -11.42
CA TYR A 709 12.62 -23.62 -12.31
C TYR A 709 13.02 -23.84 -13.78
N GLY A 710 13.63 -25.00 -14.09
CA GLY A 710 14.07 -25.35 -15.45
C GLY A 710 15.33 -24.62 -15.91
N LEU A 711 16.04 -23.95 -15.01
CA LEU A 711 17.17 -23.07 -15.32
C LEU A 711 18.51 -23.63 -14.81
N SER A 712 19.56 -23.40 -15.57
CA SER A 712 20.96 -23.60 -15.18
C SER A 712 21.63 -22.24 -14.96
N LEU A 713 22.53 -22.17 -13.98
CA LEU A 713 23.34 -20.99 -13.67
C LEU A 713 24.78 -21.27 -14.09
N ASP A 714 25.08 -21.03 -15.36
CA ASP A 714 26.32 -21.48 -16.02
C ASP A 714 27.56 -20.62 -15.66
N GLY A 715 27.34 -19.53 -14.91
CA GLY A 715 28.38 -18.70 -14.30
C GLY A 715 28.29 -17.22 -14.70
N THR A 716 28.90 -16.37 -13.90
CA THR A 716 29.00 -14.93 -14.19
C THR A 716 30.00 -14.61 -15.30
N PHE A 717 29.79 -13.49 -15.99
CA PHE A 717 30.79 -12.89 -16.88
C PHE A 717 30.88 -11.35 -16.67
N LEU A 718 31.91 -10.75 -17.28
CA LEU A 718 32.11 -9.30 -17.32
C LEU A 718 31.61 -8.75 -18.65
N ASP A 719 30.60 -7.89 -18.65
CA ASP A 719 30.15 -7.19 -19.85
C ASP A 719 31.13 -6.06 -20.20
N LEU A 720 32.00 -6.31 -21.17
CA LEU A 720 32.99 -5.37 -21.66
C LEU A 720 32.38 -4.09 -22.27
N SER A 721 31.09 -4.05 -22.59
CA SER A 721 30.39 -2.84 -23.04
C SER A 721 30.00 -1.88 -21.90
N LYS A 722 30.12 -2.31 -20.63
CA LYS A 722 29.75 -1.51 -19.43
C LYS A 722 30.95 -0.99 -18.65
N VAL A 723 32.17 -1.28 -19.10
CA VAL A 723 33.41 -0.84 -18.47
C VAL A 723 34.24 0.04 -19.41
N SER A 724 35.14 0.85 -18.84
CA SER A 724 36.14 1.58 -19.60
C SER A 724 37.50 0.89 -19.44
N THR A 725 38.20 0.67 -20.54
CA THR A 725 39.54 0.04 -20.54
C THR A 725 40.64 1.06 -20.81
N SER A 726 41.86 0.74 -20.36
CA SER A 726 43.08 1.43 -20.74
C SER A 726 43.49 1.07 -22.18
N PRO A 727 44.46 1.77 -22.78
CA PRO A 727 45.07 1.36 -24.06
C PRO A 727 45.73 -0.03 -24.00
N SER A 728 46.12 -0.48 -22.80
CA SER A 728 46.63 -1.81 -22.48
C SER A 728 45.53 -2.89 -22.32
N GLY A 729 44.25 -2.54 -22.48
CA GLY A 729 43.11 -3.47 -22.40
C GLY A 729 42.64 -3.83 -20.98
N LEU A 730 43.28 -3.27 -19.95
CA LEU A 730 42.91 -3.46 -18.54
C LEU A 730 41.69 -2.60 -18.21
N VAL A 731 40.80 -3.05 -17.32
CA VAL A 731 39.69 -2.20 -16.85
C VAL A 731 40.25 -1.07 -15.97
N ASN A 732 39.92 0.18 -16.29
CA ASN A 732 40.38 1.37 -15.55
C ASN A 732 39.83 1.40 -14.11
N ALA A 733 40.52 2.10 -13.21
CA ALA A 733 40.00 2.34 -11.86
C ALA A 733 38.69 3.15 -11.92
N GLY A 734 37.69 2.72 -11.16
CA GLY A 734 36.33 3.25 -11.30
C GLY A 734 35.30 2.49 -10.49
N THR A 735 34.02 2.71 -10.78
CA THR A 735 32.90 1.97 -10.21
C THR A 735 31.85 1.79 -11.30
N TYR A 736 31.74 0.57 -11.82
CA TYR A 736 30.89 0.25 -12.96
C TYR A 736 29.60 -0.41 -12.47
N GLY A 737 28.47 0.25 -12.72
CA GLY A 737 27.15 -0.30 -12.43
C GLY A 737 26.73 -1.31 -13.50
N LYS A 738 26.17 -2.45 -13.09
CA LYS A 738 25.69 -3.52 -13.99
C LYS A 738 26.77 -4.04 -14.96
N ALA A 739 28.00 -4.18 -14.47
CA ALA A 739 29.12 -4.68 -15.27
C ALA A 739 29.29 -6.21 -15.18
N LEU A 740 28.72 -6.83 -14.15
CA LEU A 740 28.75 -8.28 -13.95
C LEU A 740 27.36 -8.84 -14.27
N ASP A 741 27.32 -9.84 -15.14
CA ASP A 741 26.09 -10.44 -15.68
C ASP A 741 26.16 -11.97 -15.59
N ALA A 742 25.04 -12.66 -15.82
CA ALA A 742 24.87 -14.10 -15.63
C ALA A 742 24.64 -14.84 -16.95
N ASN A 743 25.39 -15.92 -17.19
CA ASN A 743 24.98 -16.93 -18.15
C ASN A 743 23.90 -17.80 -17.50
N VAL A 744 22.71 -17.81 -18.11
CA VAL A 744 21.56 -18.59 -17.68
C VAL A 744 21.08 -19.40 -18.88
N SER A 745 20.91 -20.71 -18.69
CA SER A 745 20.52 -21.65 -19.75
C SER A 745 19.33 -22.51 -19.33
N VAL A 746 18.73 -23.22 -20.28
CA VAL A 746 17.51 -24.03 -20.09
C VAL A 746 17.90 -25.50 -19.90
N VAL A 747 17.42 -26.12 -18.82
CA VAL A 747 17.75 -27.51 -18.44
C VAL A 747 16.84 -28.54 -19.11
N THR A 748 15.64 -28.13 -19.52
CA THR A 748 14.60 -28.99 -20.10
C THR A 748 14.74 -29.08 -21.63
N PRO A 749 15.09 -30.26 -22.20
CA PRO A 749 15.49 -30.38 -23.61
C PRO A 749 14.36 -30.28 -24.64
N SER A 750 13.11 -30.06 -24.21
CA SER A 750 11.94 -29.83 -25.06
C SER A 750 11.48 -28.36 -25.11
N VAL A 751 12.07 -27.47 -24.29
CA VAL A 751 11.66 -26.07 -24.16
C VAL A 751 12.58 -25.16 -25.00
N ASP A 752 12.03 -24.55 -26.04
CA ASP A 752 12.76 -23.64 -26.94
C ASP A 752 13.01 -22.26 -26.30
N THR A 753 12.11 -21.79 -25.44
CA THR A 753 12.16 -20.42 -24.89
C THR A 753 11.76 -20.34 -23.42
N VAL A 754 12.47 -19.49 -22.66
CA VAL A 754 12.09 -19.12 -21.29
C VAL A 754 12.03 -17.59 -21.18
N SER A 755 10.96 -17.08 -20.55
CA SER A 755 10.71 -15.63 -20.43
C SER A 755 10.27 -15.24 -19.01
N GLY A 756 10.33 -13.94 -18.69
CA GLY A 756 9.89 -13.38 -17.41
C GLY A 756 10.90 -13.43 -16.25
N VAL A 757 12.00 -14.17 -16.42
CA VAL A 757 13.20 -14.15 -15.57
C VAL A 757 13.85 -12.75 -15.61
N VAL A 758 14.40 -12.30 -14.48
CA VAL A 758 15.16 -11.03 -14.38
C VAL A 758 16.55 -11.31 -13.83
N THR A 759 17.60 -10.69 -14.39
CA THR A 759 18.92 -10.63 -13.77
C THR A 759 19.04 -9.33 -12.98
N ASP A 760 19.48 -9.39 -11.71
CA ASP A 760 20.04 -8.21 -11.04
C ASP A 760 21.57 -8.23 -11.16
N PHE A 761 22.10 -7.17 -11.77
CA PHE A 761 23.43 -7.13 -12.35
C PHE A 761 24.45 -6.58 -11.35
N GLY A 762 25.52 -7.32 -11.12
CA GLY A 762 26.54 -6.99 -10.14
C GLY A 762 27.34 -5.75 -10.54
N ARG A 763 27.74 -4.98 -9.52
CA ARG A 763 28.65 -3.84 -9.68
C ARG A 763 30.09 -4.32 -9.61
N LEU A 764 30.94 -3.75 -10.45
CA LEU A 764 32.39 -3.91 -10.36
C LEU A 764 33.01 -2.64 -9.78
N LYS A 765 33.71 -2.76 -8.65
CA LYS A 765 34.66 -1.75 -8.18
C LYS A 765 36.05 -2.10 -8.70
N VAL A 766 36.71 -1.15 -9.36
CA VAL A 766 38.16 -1.23 -9.60
C VAL A 766 38.82 -0.13 -8.78
N GLU A 767 39.71 -0.51 -7.87
CA GLU A 767 40.46 0.38 -7.01
C GLU A 767 41.75 0.85 -7.68
N GLN A 768 42.22 2.03 -7.29
CA GLN A 768 43.47 2.58 -7.82
C GLN A 768 44.67 1.82 -7.27
N LEU A 769 45.72 1.65 -8.07
CA LEU A 769 46.98 1.07 -7.60
C LEU A 769 47.87 2.15 -6.97
N GLU A 770 48.49 1.86 -5.82
CA GLU A 770 49.36 2.83 -5.13
C GLU A 770 50.69 3.06 -5.86
N LEU A 771 51.08 4.32 -6.01
CA LEU A 771 52.42 4.71 -6.48
C LEU A 771 53.25 5.27 -5.33
N THR A 772 54.52 4.90 -5.30
CA THR A 772 55.50 5.45 -4.36
C THR A 772 56.44 6.40 -5.08
N GLY A 773 56.88 7.45 -4.38
CA GLY A 773 57.81 8.44 -4.93
C GLY A 773 58.90 8.84 -3.93
N SER A 774 60.07 9.19 -4.44
CA SER A 774 61.21 9.66 -3.65
C SER A 774 61.96 10.80 -4.35
N ILE A 775 62.70 11.59 -3.57
CA ILE A 775 63.65 12.57 -4.10
C ILE A 775 65.01 11.88 -4.29
N ILE A 776 65.62 12.05 -5.44
CA ILE A 776 66.88 11.43 -5.85
C ILE A 776 67.89 12.48 -6.35
N GLY A 777 69.13 12.05 -6.61
CA GLY A 777 70.18 12.90 -7.18
C GLY A 777 70.88 13.85 -6.20
N SER A 778 70.45 13.90 -4.93
CA SER A 778 71.01 14.75 -3.86
C SER A 778 71.09 16.24 -4.23
N PRO A 779 69.97 16.99 -4.21
CA PRO A 779 69.99 18.44 -4.41
C PRO A 779 70.98 19.14 -3.46
N THR A 780 71.74 20.11 -3.99
CA THR A 780 72.77 20.83 -3.22
C THR A 780 72.69 22.34 -3.41
N LYS A 781 73.19 23.09 -2.41
CA LYS A 781 73.48 24.53 -2.49
C LYS A 781 74.57 24.95 -1.49
N THR A 782 75.09 26.16 -1.63
CA THR A 782 75.89 26.83 -0.58
C THR A 782 74.97 27.44 0.48
N TYR A 783 75.47 27.63 1.70
CA TYR A 783 74.75 28.26 2.81
C TYR A 783 74.28 29.68 2.48
N ASP A 784 72.96 29.89 2.62
CA ASP A 784 72.22 31.12 2.31
C ASP A 784 71.29 31.55 3.46
N GLY A 785 71.33 30.84 4.60
CA GLY A 785 70.41 31.01 5.73
C GLY A 785 68.99 30.45 5.52
N THR A 786 68.65 29.83 4.37
CA THR A 786 67.28 29.40 4.05
C THR A 786 67.11 27.88 4.01
N THR A 787 65.89 27.38 4.26
CA THR A 787 65.56 25.95 4.08
C THR A 787 65.14 25.58 2.64
N VAL A 788 65.18 26.51 1.68
CA VAL A 788 64.66 26.25 0.32
C VAL A 788 65.60 25.33 -0.46
N ALA A 789 65.04 24.32 -1.13
CA ALA A 789 65.73 23.45 -2.09
C ALA A 789 65.10 23.62 -3.47
N THR A 790 65.93 23.69 -4.52
CA THR A 790 65.50 23.66 -5.91
C THR A 790 65.51 22.22 -6.40
N LEU A 791 64.44 21.78 -7.05
CA LEU A 791 64.28 20.44 -7.63
C LEU A 791 64.14 20.54 -9.15
N LEU A 792 64.53 19.47 -9.83
CA LEU A 792 64.34 19.25 -11.26
C LEU A 792 63.47 18.01 -11.48
N GLU A 793 62.95 17.77 -12.68
CA GLU A 793 62.21 16.54 -12.99
C GLU A 793 63.04 15.27 -12.70
N SER A 794 64.35 15.34 -12.97
CA SER A 794 65.34 14.29 -12.65
C SER A 794 65.69 14.17 -11.16
N SER A 795 65.14 15.04 -10.30
CA SER A 795 65.23 14.92 -8.85
C SER A 795 64.15 14.00 -8.27
N PHE A 796 63.27 13.41 -9.08
CA PHE A 796 62.21 12.50 -8.64
C PHE A 796 62.36 11.10 -9.24
N ALA A 797 62.03 10.09 -8.44
CA ALA A 797 61.78 8.73 -8.92
C ALA A 797 60.39 8.28 -8.48
N LEU A 798 59.61 7.69 -9.39
CA LEU A 798 58.31 7.08 -9.13
C LEU A 798 58.36 5.58 -9.40
N SER A 799 57.60 4.78 -8.65
CA SER A 799 57.48 3.34 -8.88
C SER A 799 56.10 2.79 -8.46
N GLY A 800 55.68 1.69 -9.09
CA GLY A 800 54.36 1.06 -8.92
C GLY A 800 53.49 1.02 -10.19
N PHE A 801 53.94 1.63 -11.29
CA PHE A 801 53.26 1.57 -12.59
C PHE A 801 53.25 0.16 -13.19
N ILE A 802 52.24 -0.11 -14.02
CA ILE A 802 52.04 -1.42 -14.68
C ILE A 802 52.65 -1.41 -16.08
N GLY A 803 53.54 -2.37 -16.35
CA GLY A 803 54.10 -2.60 -17.69
C GLY A 803 54.96 -1.43 -18.18
N ASN A 804 54.46 -0.72 -19.19
CA ASN A 804 55.13 0.44 -19.81
C ASN A 804 54.47 1.78 -19.43
N GLU A 805 53.56 1.80 -18.45
CA GLU A 805 52.97 3.02 -17.93
C GLU A 805 53.97 3.77 -17.03
N GLY A 806 53.81 5.09 -16.92
CA GLY A 806 54.79 6.00 -16.30
C GLY A 806 54.32 7.45 -16.23
N ALA A 807 55.08 8.28 -15.50
CA ALA A 807 54.90 9.73 -15.40
C ALA A 807 56.16 10.44 -14.88
N THR A 808 56.29 11.73 -15.20
CA THR A 808 57.29 12.64 -14.60
C THR A 808 56.67 13.57 -13.56
N VAL A 809 57.50 14.17 -12.70
CA VAL A 809 57.08 15.14 -11.67
C VAL A 809 57.67 16.51 -11.99
N THR A 810 56.82 17.54 -12.10
CA THR A 810 57.18 18.90 -12.54
C THR A 810 57.40 19.89 -11.37
N GLN A 811 57.26 19.43 -10.13
CA GLN A 811 57.42 20.24 -8.92
C GLN A 811 58.88 20.72 -8.75
N THR A 812 59.14 22.00 -8.98
CA THR A 812 60.49 22.58 -8.93
C THR A 812 60.97 23.01 -7.53
N SER A 813 60.11 22.90 -6.51
CA SER A 813 60.42 23.35 -5.14
C SER A 813 60.42 22.22 -4.12
N GLY A 814 61.35 22.31 -3.16
CA GLY A 814 61.45 21.44 -1.99
C GLY A 814 61.98 22.19 -0.77
N ARG A 815 62.08 21.48 0.36
CA ARG A 815 62.53 22.03 1.63
C ARG A 815 63.50 21.09 2.32
N TYR A 816 64.71 21.59 2.61
CA TYR A 816 65.67 20.96 3.52
C TYR A 816 65.13 20.98 4.97
N ALA A 817 65.33 19.91 5.72
CA ALA A 817 64.94 19.81 7.13
C ALA A 817 65.69 20.81 8.06
N SER A 818 66.81 21.37 7.60
CA SER A 818 67.63 22.38 8.29
C SER A 818 68.07 23.45 7.29
N ALA A 819 68.32 24.68 7.75
CA ALA A 819 68.98 25.72 6.95
C ALA A 819 70.51 25.70 7.08
N ASN A 820 71.03 25.10 8.16
CA ASN A 820 72.46 25.06 8.46
C ASN A 820 73.23 24.15 7.49
N ALA A 821 74.47 24.51 7.19
CA ALA A 821 75.38 23.67 6.42
C ALA A 821 75.75 22.40 7.18
N ASN A 822 76.05 21.34 6.44
CA ASN A 822 76.57 20.10 7.00
C ASN A 822 77.69 19.56 6.10
N ALA A 823 78.93 19.88 6.45
CA ALA A 823 80.10 19.63 5.60
C ALA A 823 80.31 18.16 5.20
N PHE A 824 79.75 17.20 5.95
CA PHE A 824 79.95 15.77 5.75
C PHE A 824 78.68 14.91 5.93
N GLY A 825 77.48 15.50 5.85
CA GLY A 825 76.24 14.77 6.14
C GLY A 825 75.03 15.25 5.36
N LEU A 826 74.17 14.29 5.02
CA LEU A 826 72.95 14.51 4.25
C LEU A 826 71.87 15.18 5.12
N ILE A 827 71.09 16.04 4.49
CA ILE A 827 69.95 16.74 5.06
C ILE A 827 68.72 16.30 4.28
N THR A 828 67.71 15.75 4.95
CA THR A 828 66.48 15.31 4.29
C THR A 828 65.81 16.48 3.57
N VAL A 829 65.62 16.34 2.26
CA VAL A 829 64.77 17.19 1.43
C VAL A 829 63.37 16.58 1.41
N SER A 830 62.36 17.43 1.49
CA SER A 830 60.96 17.06 1.38
C SER A 830 60.26 17.95 0.35
N SER A 831 59.31 17.39 -0.39
CA SER A 831 58.37 18.17 -1.20
C SER A 831 56.95 17.61 -1.07
N ARG A 832 55.96 18.47 -1.29
CA ARG A 832 54.54 18.10 -1.35
C ARG A 832 54.12 18.15 -2.81
N LEU A 833 53.46 17.10 -3.27
CA LEU A 833 53.02 16.99 -4.66
C LEU A 833 51.49 17.10 -4.72
N ALA A 834 50.99 17.97 -5.58
CA ALA A 834 49.60 18.00 -5.99
C ALA A 834 49.39 17.09 -7.21
N ALA A 835 48.15 16.69 -7.51
CA ALA A 835 47.86 15.88 -8.70
C ALA A 835 48.23 16.59 -10.03
N GLY A 836 48.32 17.92 -10.03
CA GLY A 836 48.79 18.72 -11.17
C GLY A 836 50.32 18.78 -11.33
N ASP A 837 51.08 18.27 -10.35
CA ASP A 837 52.56 18.20 -10.42
C ASP A 837 53.03 16.95 -11.19
N PHE A 838 52.12 16.12 -11.71
CA PHE A 838 52.42 14.89 -12.45
C PHE A 838 52.05 15.03 -13.92
N SER A 839 53.00 14.71 -14.82
CA SER A 839 52.75 14.60 -16.27
C SER A 839 52.77 13.14 -16.68
N ALA A 840 51.65 12.65 -17.22
CA ALA A 840 51.48 11.25 -17.64
C ALA A 840 52.29 10.93 -18.92
N ASP A 841 52.93 9.76 -18.96
CA ASP A 841 53.52 9.23 -20.20
C ASP A 841 52.44 8.73 -21.18
N SER A 842 52.82 8.60 -22.46
CA SER A 842 51.91 8.17 -23.53
C SER A 842 51.37 6.75 -23.31
N GLY A 843 50.09 6.66 -22.95
CA GLY A 843 49.38 5.41 -22.66
C GLY A 843 48.95 5.28 -21.20
N THR A 844 49.56 6.06 -20.31
CA THR A 844 49.22 6.11 -18.88
C THR A 844 47.95 6.92 -18.64
N LEU A 845 47.05 6.40 -17.82
CA LEU A 845 45.94 7.15 -17.24
C LEU A 845 46.16 7.30 -15.73
N LEU A 846 46.62 8.48 -15.28
CA LEU A 846 46.93 8.71 -13.86
C LEU A 846 45.73 8.51 -12.91
N ALA A 847 44.50 8.61 -13.42
CA ALA A 847 43.29 8.29 -12.65
C ALA A 847 43.19 6.80 -12.24
N ASN A 848 44.00 5.92 -12.82
CA ASN A 848 44.12 4.51 -12.41
C ASN A 848 44.99 4.30 -11.15
N TYR A 849 45.65 5.36 -10.66
CA TYR A 849 46.68 5.29 -9.62
C TYR A 849 46.42 6.24 -8.45
N VAL A 850 46.88 5.87 -7.25
CA VAL A 850 46.98 6.77 -6.10
C VAL A 850 48.34 7.46 -6.17
N LEU A 851 48.33 8.78 -6.44
CA LEU A 851 49.55 9.56 -6.61
C LEU A 851 50.17 9.94 -5.24
N PRO A 852 51.50 9.84 -5.06
CA PRO A 852 52.14 10.17 -3.78
C PRO A 852 52.07 11.67 -3.50
N THR A 853 51.39 12.07 -2.42
CA THR A 853 51.16 13.49 -2.07
C THR A 853 52.34 14.17 -1.37
N SER A 854 53.36 13.41 -1.00
CA SER A 854 54.63 13.91 -0.51
C SER A 854 55.76 12.95 -0.85
N VAL A 855 56.94 13.50 -1.13
CA VAL A 855 58.16 12.73 -1.41
C VAL A 855 59.31 13.27 -0.57
N THR A 856 60.21 12.37 -0.19
CA THR A 856 61.41 12.68 0.60
C THR A 856 62.64 12.02 0.00
N GLY A 857 63.79 12.58 0.28
CA GLY A 857 65.09 12.02 -0.07
C GLY A 857 66.20 12.86 0.56
N ASP A 858 67.44 12.61 0.17
CA ASP A 858 68.61 13.30 0.71
C ASP A 858 69.04 14.48 -0.16
N GLY A 859 69.80 15.41 0.44
CA GLY A 859 70.45 16.55 -0.20
C GLY A 859 71.52 17.15 0.73
N ALA A 860 72.18 18.25 0.37
CA ALA A 860 73.21 18.87 1.21
C ALA A 860 73.30 20.40 1.10
N ILE A 861 73.71 21.05 2.18
CA ILE A 861 74.05 22.48 2.21
C ILE A 861 75.54 22.60 2.56
N LEU A 862 76.31 23.22 1.67
CA LEU A 862 77.75 23.45 1.77
C LEU A 862 78.05 24.72 2.58
N GLN A 863 79.21 24.76 3.24
CA GLN A 863 79.65 25.93 4.02
C GLN A 863 80.01 27.13 3.13
N ALA A 864 79.90 28.35 3.66
CA ALA A 864 80.36 29.58 3.00
C ALA A 864 81.77 29.99 3.48
N GLU A 865 82.58 30.62 2.62
CA GLU A 865 83.97 31.00 2.96
C GLU A 865 84.07 32.41 3.56
N LEU A 866 84.95 32.57 4.55
CA LEU A 866 85.27 33.86 5.19
C LEU A 866 86.70 34.31 4.86
N THR A 867 86.94 35.62 4.92
CA THR A 867 88.26 36.25 4.73
C THR A 867 88.61 37.15 5.92
N GLY A 868 89.88 37.55 6.08
CA GLY A 868 90.29 38.41 7.21
C GLY A 868 91.70 38.96 7.15
N SER A 869 91.99 39.97 7.99
CA SER A 869 93.25 40.73 8.03
C SER A 869 93.54 41.36 9.39
N ILE A 870 94.77 41.86 9.60
CA ILE A 870 95.15 42.67 10.77
C ILE A 870 95.17 44.16 10.39
N ILE A 871 94.62 45.01 11.25
CA ILE A 871 94.48 46.46 11.04
C ILE A 871 95.03 47.30 12.21
N GLY A 872 95.36 48.56 11.93
CA GLY A 872 95.68 49.56 12.96
C GLY A 872 97.13 49.60 13.46
N THR A 873 98.08 49.05 12.70
CA THR A 873 99.55 49.19 12.83
C THR A 873 100.10 49.23 14.27
N PRO A 874 100.27 48.07 14.93
CA PRO A 874 100.79 48.00 16.30
C PRO A 874 102.23 48.52 16.40
N THR A 875 102.54 49.30 17.44
CA THR A 875 103.88 49.86 17.68
C THR A 875 104.36 49.76 19.12
N LYS A 876 105.69 49.75 19.31
CA LYS A 876 106.37 49.85 20.62
C LYS A 876 107.75 50.53 20.51
N VAL A 877 108.38 50.83 21.65
CA VAL A 877 109.78 51.27 21.75
C VAL A 877 110.69 50.04 21.87
N TYR A 878 111.94 50.13 21.40
CA TYR A 878 112.92 49.06 21.38
C TYR A 878 113.21 48.53 22.80
N ASP A 879 112.93 47.24 22.96
CA ASP A 879 113.04 46.47 24.20
C ASP A 879 113.87 45.17 24.02
N GLY A 880 114.39 44.93 22.81
CA GLY A 880 115.10 43.71 22.42
C GLY A 880 114.19 42.53 22.01
N SER A 881 112.88 42.72 21.83
CA SER A 881 111.91 41.67 21.51
C SER A 881 111.14 41.92 20.20
N ASP A 882 110.73 40.85 19.53
CA ASP A 882 109.87 40.79 18.33
C ASP A 882 108.37 40.62 18.65
N LEU A 883 107.95 40.55 19.91
CA LEU A 883 106.54 40.33 20.27
C LEU A 883 105.67 41.57 19.99
N ALA A 884 104.56 41.39 19.26
CA ALA A 884 103.56 42.41 18.96
C ALA A 884 102.29 42.22 19.81
N ALA A 885 101.82 43.30 20.45
CA ALA A 885 100.61 43.29 21.28
C ALA A 885 99.36 43.64 20.45
N LEU A 886 98.43 42.69 20.31
CA LEU A 886 97.18 42.84 19.57
C LEU A 886 95.96 42.95 20.50
N ARG A 887 94.84 43.41 19.95
CA ARG A 887 93.51 43.44 20.58
C ARG A 887 92.46 43.03 19.54
N GLY A 888 91.26 42.63 19.95
CA GLY A 888 90.21 42.22 19.00
C GLY A 888 89.84 43.27 17.94
N GLY A 889 90.00 44.56 18.24
CA GLY A 889 89.84 45.65 17.26
C GLY A 889 90.98 45.82 16.26
N ASN A 890 92.01 44.97 16.31
CA ASN A 890 93.06 44.86 15.29
C ASN A 890 92.71 43.83 14.21
N PHE A 891 91.49 43.26 14.17
CA PHE A 891 91.11 42.24 13.21
C PHE A 891 89.82 42.60 12.46
N VAL A 892 89.73 42.19 11.20
CA VAL A 892 88.50 42.19 10.40
C VAL A 892 88.24 40.77 9.90
N LEU A 893 86.97 40.36 9.90
CA LEU A 893 86.48 39.15 9.23
C LEU A 893 85.29 39.53 8.33
N ASP A 894 85.24 39.01 7.11
CA ASP A 894 84.21 39.32 6.10
C ASP A 894 83.76 38.06 5.34
N GLY A 895 82.58 38.09 4.72
CA GLY A 895 81.94 36.96 4.01
C GLY A 895 80.73 36.32 4.74
N PHE A 896 80.24 36.92 5.82
CA PHE A 896 79.06 36.43 6.53
C PHE A 896 77.75 36.69 5.77
N VAL A 897 76.71 35.90 6.07
CA VAL A 897 75.34 36.14 5.59
C VAL A 897 74.76 37.36 6.31
N GLU A 898 73.82 38.08 5.70
CA GLU A 898 73.29 39.34 6.24
C GLU A 898 72.74 39.17 7.66
N GLY A 899 73.24 39.98 8.59
CA GLY A 899 72.90 39.93 10.03
C GLY A 899 73.84 39.06 10.87
N GLU A 900 74.72 38.26 10.27
CA GLU A 900 75.71 37.43 10.96
C GLU A 900 77.10 38.09 11.06
N GLY A 901 77.96 37.58 11.95
CA GLY A 901 79.33 38.07 12.13
C GLY A 901 80.06 37.49 13.34
N ALA A 902 81.34 37.85 13.50
CA ALA A 902 82.15 37.43 14.65
C ALA A 902 83.27 38.42 15.00
N THR A 903 83.92 38.20 16.15
CA THR A 903 85.03 39.01 16.67
C THR A 903 86.21 38.13 17.09
N VAL A 904 87.44 38.56 16.81
CA VAL A 904 88.67 37.81 17.15
C VAL A 904 89.13 38.13 18.58
N LEU A 905 89.61 37.11 19.30
CA LEU A 905 89.95 37.15 20.73
C LEU A 905 91.44 37.21 21.05
N ILE A 906 92.32 36.76 20.13
CA ILE A 906 93.77 36.71 20.37
C ILE A 906 94.38 38.10 20.55
N ARG A 907 95.48 38.15 21.33
CA ARG A 907 96.12 39.38 21.81
C ARG A 907 97.63 39.46 21.54
N ILE A 908 98.15 38.50 20.79
CA ILE A 908 99.56 38.39 20.44
C ILE A 908 99.70 38.18 18.93
N GLY A 909 100.73 38.79 18.37
CA GLY A 909 101.29 38.49 17.05
C GLY A 909 102.80 38.65 17.12
N THR A 910 103.50 38.42 16.02
CA THR A 910 104.96 38.59 15.93
C THR A 910 105.32 39.64 14.90
N TYR A 911 106.18 40.58 15.27
CA TYR A 911 106.85 41.48 14.33
C TYR A 911 107.87 40.69 13.48
N ALA A 912 108.19 41.20 12.28
CA ALA A 912 109.22 40.62 11.41
C ALA A 912 110.67 40.74 11.93
N SER A 913 110.91 41.54 12.98
CA SER A 913 112.23 41.76 13.59
C SER A 913 112.07 42.30 15.01
N ALA A 914 113.07 42.05 15.87
CA ALA A 914 113.20 42.67 17.19
C ALA A 914 113.87 44.05 17.17
N ASN A 915 114.49 44.45 16.06
CA ASN A 915 115.17 45.75 15.90
C ASN A 915 114.23 46.81 15.31
N ALA A 916 114.51 48.09 15.60
CA ALA A 916 113.72 49.21 15.08
C ALA A 916 113.70 49.23 13.54
N GLU A 917 114.88 49.10 12.92
CA GLU A 917 115.03 48.86 11.49
C GLU A 917 114.70 47.39 11.15
N GLY A 918 113.43 47.10 10.89
CA GLY A 918 112.98 45.82 10.32
C GLY A 918 111.63 45.27 10.78
N ALA A 919 110.98 45.86 11.78
CA ALA A 919 109.76 45.33 12.42
C ALA A 919 108.45 45.59 11.62
N ASN A 920 108.48 45.60 10.29
CA ASN A 920 107.45 46.22 9.45
C ASN A 920 106.15 45.41 9.25
N LEU A 921 106.14 44.10 9.50
CA LEU A 921 104.99 43.21 9.34
C LEU A 921 104.64 42.54 10.66
N VAL A 922 103.35 42.38 10.93
CA VAL A 922 102.77 41.56 12.01
C VAL A 922 101.95 40.41 11.42
N THR A 923 102.09 39.22 12.00
CA THR A 923 101.33 38.03 11.62
C THR A 923 100.60 37.42 12.83
N ALA A 924 99.46 36.79 12.58
CA ALA A 924 98.73 35.99 13.57
C ALA A 924 97.99 34.81 12.93
N VAL A 925 97.95 33.68 13.63
CA VAL A 925 97.21 32.46 13.23
C VAL A 925 95.87 32.45 13.94
N LEU A 926 94.81 32.00 13.25
CA LEU A 926 93.46 31.88 13.80
C LEU A 926 92.98 30.43 13.76
N ALA A 927 92.36 29.99 14.86
CA ALA A 927 91.53 28.80 14.93
C ALA A 927 90.10 29.16 15.38
N ASN A 928 89.15 28.23 15.25
CA ASN A 928 87.76 28.45 15.67
C ASN A 928 87.60 28.78 17.17
N SER A 929 88.60 28.45 18.01
CA SER A 929 88.67 28.84 19.43
C SER A 929 88.90 30.34 19.64
N ASP A 930 89.50 31.00 18.66
CA ASP A 930 89.98 32.38 18.75
C ASP A 930 88.92 33.39 18.30
N VAL A 931 87.72 32.91 17.96
CA VAL A 931 86.64 33.68 17.35
C VAL A 931 85.38 33.56 18.19
N LYS A 932 84.88 34.70 18.68
CA LYS A 932 83.58 34.82 19.34
C LYS A 932 82.54 35.29 18.32
N VAL A 933 81.63 34.39 17.95
CA VAL A 933 80.46 34.69 17.11
C VAL A 933 79.49 35.68 17.75
N ASN A 934 78.77 36.41 16.89
CA ASN A 934 77.64 37.25 17.27
C ASN A 934 76.40 36.40 17.57
N ALA A 935 75.40 37.01 18.23
CA ALA A 935 74.11 36.35 18.44
C ALA A 935 73.39 36.15 17.10
N GLY A 936 73.02 34.91 16.78
CA GLY A 936 72.47 34.50 15.49
C GLY A 936 73.44 33.69 14.63
N THR A 937 74.75 33.89 14.79
CA THR A 937 75.78 33.28 13.94
C THR A 937 76.23 31.90 14.42
N LEU A 938 76.21 30.92 13.52
CA LEU A 938 76.75 29.59 13.75
C LEU A 938 78.01 29.38 12.89
N LEU A 939 79.20 29.44 13.49
CA LEU A 939 80.47 29.32 12.76
C LEU A 939 80.61 28.00 11.98
N ALA A 940 79.90 26.94 12.36
CA ALA A 940 79.86 25.68 11.62
C ALA A 940 79.20 25.79 10.22
N ASN A 941 78.50 26.89 9.92
CA ASN A 941 78.01 27.20 8.58
C ASN A 941 79.09 27.79 7.65
N TYR A 942 80.30 28.06 8.19
CA TYR A 942 81.35 28.80 7.51
C TYR A 942 82.73 28.11 7.58
N VAL A 943 83.64 28.54 6.70
CA VAL A 943 85.07 28.22 6.69
C VAL A 943 85.86 29.46 7.11
N LEU A 944 86.63 29.37 8.20
CA LEU A 944 87.40 30.49 8.77
C LEU A 944 88.80 30.61 8.13
N PRO A 945 89.32 31.81 7.84
CA PRO A 945 90.71 32.00 7.42
C PRO A 945 91.68 31.70 8.57
N THR A 946 92.67 30.84 8.34
CA THR A 946 93.58 30.36 9.39
C THR A 946 94.82 31.23 9.63
N LEU A 947 95.09 32.21 8.77
CA LEU A 947 96.23 33.12 8.86
C LEU A 947 95.78 34.53 8.47
N VAL A 948 96.17 35.53 9.26
CA VAL A 948 95.89 36.95 9.02
C VAL A 948 97.14 37.79 9.28
N THR A 949 97.30 38.88 8.52
CA THR A 949 98.52 39.70 8.49
C THR A 949 98.21 41.19 8.35
N GLY A 950 99.17 42.07 8.71
CA GLY A 950 99.09 43.53 8.59
C GLY A 950 100.33 44.23 9.14
N ASP A 951 100.48 45.53 8.92
CA ASP A 951 101.74 46.27 9.18
C ASP A 951 102.06 46.49 10.67
N GLY A 952 103.31 46.82 11.00
CA GLY A 952 103.79 47.18 12.36
C GLY A 952 105.07 48.02 12.37
N ALA A 953 105.55 48.46 13.55
CA ALA A 953 106.88 49.08 13.71
C ALA A 953 107.42 49.06 15.16
N ILE A 954 108.76 49.20 15.31
CA ILE A 954 109.47 49.40 16.58
C ILE A 954 110.27 50.73 16.51
N LEU A 955 110.29 51.50 17.60
CA LEU A 955 110.93 52.83 17.71
C LEU A 955 112.25 52.78 18.50
N GLN A 956 113.19 53.69 18.23
CA GLN A 956 114.50 53.79 18.91
C GLN A 956 114.40 54.27 20.38
N ALA A 957 115.44 54.03 21.19
CA ALA A 957 115.56 54.44 22.59
C ALA A 957 116.58 55.58 22.83
N GLU A 958 116.40 56.44 23.83
CA GLU A 958 117.26 57.63 24.04
C GLU A 958 118.51 57.38 24.90
N LEU A 959 119.62 58.05 24.54
CA LEU A 959 120.87 58.06 25.29
C LEU A 959 121.26 59.46 25.76
N SER A 960 121.80 59.56 26.98
CA SER A 960 122.23 60.82 27.61
C SER A 960 123.66 60.73 28.12
N VAL A 961 124.44 61.81 27.94
CA VAL A 961 125.86 61.89 28.33
C VAL A 961 126.15 63.18 29.08
N ALA A 962 126.90 63.07 30.18
CA ALA A 962 127.28 64.19 31.04
C ALA A 962 128.79 64.20 31.34
N ILE A 963 129.34 65.39 31.63
CA ILE A 963 130.73 65.54 32.07
C ILE A 963 130.83 65.35 33.60
N VAL A 964 131.84 64.60 34.04
CA VAL A 964 132.02 64.15 35.42
C VAL A 964 133.47 64.33 35.90
N GLY A 965 133.70 64.08 37.19
CA GLY A 965 134.98 64.30 37.86
C GLY A 965 135.27 65.76 38.24
N GLN A 966 134.31 66.67 38.02
CA GLN A 966 134.41 68.13 38.21
C GLN A 966 135.74 68.69 37.65
N PRO A 967 135.85 68.89 36.32
CA PRO A 967 137.00 69.57 35.75
C PRO A 967 137.16 70.94 36.42
N THR A 968 138.26 71.12 37.14
CA THR A 968 138.60 72.40 37.78
C THR A 968 139.77 73.03 37.06
N LYS A 969 139.68 74.33 36.80
CA LYS A 969 140.84 75.18 36.57
C LYS A 969 140.76 76.42 37.45
N PRO A 970 141.91 77.02 37.82
CA PRO A 970 141.91 78.36 38.39
C PRO A 970 141.40 79.39 37.37
N PHE A 971 141.00 80.56 37.86
CA PHE A 971 140.65 81.72 37.07
C PHE A 971 141.85 82.21 36.24
N ASP A 972 141.97 81.74 35.00
CA ASP A 972 143.06 82.06 34.07
C ASP A 972 142.67 83.07 32.96
N GLY A 973 141.41 83.53 32.96
CA GLY A 973 140.87 84.48 31.98
C GLY A 973 140.52 83.88 30.61
N THR A 974 140.91 82.64 30.34
CA THR A 974 140.43 81.84 29.19
C THR A 974 139.27 80.94 29.61
N ASP A 975 138.62 80.30 28.66
CA ASP A 975 137.50 79.37 28.86
C ASP A 975 137.83 77.91 28.51
N ILE A 976 139.01 77.59 27.98
CA ILE A 976 139.35 76.21 27.56
C ILE A 976 139.45 75.25 28.76
N ALA A 977 138.92 74.04 28.59
CA ALA A 977 139.02 72.87 29.46
C ALA A 977 139.69 71.70 28.76
N ILE A 978 140.45 70.90 29.52
CA ILE A 978 141.05 69.64 29.05
C ILE A 978 140.27 68.49 29.70
N LEU A 979 139.89 67.50 28.90
CA LEU A 979 139.07 66.35 29.29
C LEU A 979 139.75 65.03 28.92
N SER A 980 139.17 63.94 29.41
CA SER A 980 139.55 62.56 29.10
C SER A 980 138.30 61.68 29.12
N ALA A 981 138.39 60.44 28.65
CA ALA A 981 137.27 59.47 28.74
C ALA A 981 136.73 59.29 30.18
N ALA A 982 137.57 59.44 31.21
CA ALA A 982 137.18 59.39 32.62
C ALA A 982 136.32 60.60 33.08
N ASN A 983 136.19 61.62 32.23
CA ASN A 983 135.32 62.78 32.44
C ASN A 983 133.95 62.65 31.77
N PHE A 984 133.57 61.50 31.22
CA PHE A 984 132.24 61.29 30.63
C PHE A 984 131.48 60.13 31.29
N LEU A 985 130.17 60.33 31.50
CA LEU A 985 129.24 59.30 31.98
C LEU A 985 128.07 59.19 30.99
N LEU A 986 127.79 57.98 30.52
CA LEU A 986 126.71 57.67 29.58
C LEU A 986 125.59 56.88 30.28
N THR A 987 124.33 57.14 29.90
CA THR A 987 123.13 56.48 30.45
C THR A 987 122.06 56.31 29.36
N GLY A 988 121.14 55.35 29.54
CA GLY A 988 119.99 55.09 28.66
C GLY A 988 120.03 53.78 27.87
N PHE A 989 121.16 53.06 27.86
CA PHE A 989 121.28 51.77 27.17
C PHE A 989 120.37 50.69 27.77
N VAL A 990 119.88 49.77 26.92
CA VAL A 990 119.23 48.53 27.36
C VAL A 990 120.24 47.66 28.12
N GLN A 991 119.75 46.82 29.05
CA GLN A 991 120.61 46.08 29.97
C GLN A 991 121.61 45.16 29.24
N GLY A 992 122.90 45.45 29.42
CA GLY A 992 124.01 44.73 28.79
C GLY A 992 124.74 45.52 27.70
N GLU A 993 124.16 46.64 27.25
CA GLU A 993 124.72 47.52 26.22
C GLU A 993 125.44 48.75 26.81
N GLY A 994 126.26 49.42 25.99
CA GLY A 994 127.01 50.62 26.42
C GLY A 994 127.92 51.23 25.34
N ALA A 995 128.56 52.35 25.68
CA ALA A 995 129.61 52.99 24.88
C ALA A 995 130.55 53.81 25.79
N ALA A 996 131.66 54.30 25.25
CA ALA A 996 132.58 55.26 25.88
C ALA A 996 132.81 56.48 24.98
N ILE A 997 133.18 57.62 25.57
CA ILE A 997 133.51 58.87 24.84
C ILE A 997 135.02 59.06 24.72
N ILE A 998 135.48 59.55 23.56
CA ILE A 998 136.91 59.78 23.26
C ILE A 998 137.32 61.26 23.09
N GLU A 999 136.39 62.22 23.16
CA GLU A 999 136.70 63.66 23.12
C GLU A 999 137.60 64.09 24.31
N THR A 1000 138.50 65.04 24.07
CA THR A 1000 139.55 65.48 25.01
C THR A 1000 139.56 66.98 25.30
N THR A 1001 138.65 67.74 24.67
CA THR A 1001 138.52 69.19 24.81
C THR A 1001 137.12 69.59 25.28
N GLY A 1002 137.04 70.69 26.02
CA GLY A 1002 135.78 71.30 26.41
C GLY A 1002 135.96 72.79 26.71
N VAL A 1003 134.86 73.47 27.05
CA VAL A 1003 134.85 74.91 27.33
C VAL A 1003 134.05 75.19 28.62
N TYR A 1004 134.66 75.90 29.56
CA TYR A 1004 134.05 76.45 30.77
C TYR A 1004 133.06 77.56 30.41
N SER A 1005 131.83 77.49 30.92
CA SER A 1005 130.75 78.45 30.57
C SER A 1005 131.01 79.93 30.90
N PHE A 1006 131.99 80.23 31.76
CA PHE A 1006 132.44 81.58 32.04
C PHE A 1006 133.92 81.55 32.46
N SER A 1007 134.72 82.50 32.00
CA SER A 1007 136.16 82.56 32.27
C SER A 1007 136.52 83.09 33.68
N GLY A 1008 135.61 83.03 34.67
CA GLY A 1008 135.64 83.65 36.00
C GLY A 1008 136.04 82.76 37.21
N VAL A 1009 135.75 83.21 38.44
CA VAL A 1009 135.92 82.45 39.71
C VAL A 1009 134.53 82.03 40.30
N GLY A 1010 134.29 80.76 40.71
CA GLY A 1010 132.97 80.23 41.19
C GLY A 1010 132.88 78.68 41.55
N ALA A 1011 131.66 78.02 41.59
CA ALA A 1011 131.39 76.54 41.87
C ALA A 1011 129.94 75.91 41.47
N GLY A 1012 129.68 74.59 41.05
CA GLY A 1012 128.30 73.86 40.81
C GLY A 1012 127.56 72.90 39.64
N ASN A 1013 127.98 72.40 38.39
CA ASN A 1013 127.28 71.93 37.00
C ASN A 1013 127.78 72.22 35.42
N THR A 1014 128.59 73.20 34.83
CA THR A 1014 129.04 73.35 33.36
C THR A 1014 130.48 73.82 32.83
N VAL A 1015 131.33 72.84 32.51
CA VAL A 1015 132.15 72.67 31.27
C VAL A 1015 131.29 71.97 30.22
N THR A 1016 131.47 72.32 28.95
CA THR A 1016 130.75 71.74 27.80
C THR A 1016 131.72 71.11 26.81
N ALA A 1017 131.44 69.90 26.37
CA ALA A 1017 132.02 69.29 25.16
C ALA A 1017 130.91 69.03 24.14
N THR A 1018 131.19 69.28 22.86
CA THR A 1018 130.32 68.89 21.75
C THR A 1018 130.66 67.45 21.38
N LEU A 1019 129.66 66.61 21.13
CA LEU A 1019 129.86 65.21 20.75
C LEU A 1019 129.25 64.94 19.37
N THR A 1020 130.01 64.25 18.53
CA THR A 1020 129.53 63.67 17.28
C THR A 1020 129.28 62.16 17.45
N PRO A 1021 128.56 61.49 16.55
CA PRO A 1021 128.46 60.03 16.56
C PRO A 1021 129.81 59.31 16.46
N GLY A 1022 130.85 59.97 15.93
CA GLY A 1022 132.21 59.42 15.86
C GLY A 1022 132.93 59.36 17.22
N ASP A 1023 132.46 60.12 18.21
CA ASP A 1023 133.03 60.15 19.55
C ASP A 1023 132.51 59.01 20.45
N TYR A 1024 131.49 58.27 19.99
CA TYR A 1024 130.90 57.13 20.70
C TYR A 1024 131.56 55.79 20.30
N ALA A 1025 132.55 55.37 21.09
CA ALA A 1025 133.09 54.01 20.99
C ALA A 1025 132.11 52.99 21.60
N ALA A 1026 131.28 52.36 20.77
CA ALA A 1026 130.28 51.38 21.20
C ALA A 1026 130.91 50.10 21.81
N ASN A 1027 130.25 49.54 22.82
CA ASN A 1027 130.61 48.26 23.41
C ASN A 1027 130.21 47.09 22.50
N ARG A 1028 130.91 45.96 22.65
CA ARG A 1028 130.59 44.72 21.91
C ARG A 1028 129.22 44.19 22.33
N GLY A 1029 128.28 44.18 21.39
CA GLY A 1029 126.88 43.79 21.61
C GLY A 1029 125.90 44.95 21.42
N THR A 1030 126.40 46.18 21.36
CA THR A 1030 125.59 47.40 21.21
C THR A 1030 125.41 47.80 19.75
N LEU A 1031 124.17 48.01 19.34
CA LEU A 1031 123.84 48.51 17.99
C LEU A 1031 123.28 49.93 18.10
N LEU A 1032 124.12 50.95 17.87
CA LEU A 1032 123.74 52.35 18.09
C LEU A 1032 122.55 52.82 17.22
N SER A 1033 122.21 52.14 16.12
CA SER A 1033 121.01 52.45 15.32
C SER A 1033 119.68 52.02 15.96
N ASN A 1034 119.70 51.28 17.08
CA ASN A 1034 118.52 51.12 17.93
C ASN A 1034 118.34 52.29 18.93
N TYR A 1035 119.25 53.28 18.92
CA TYR A 1035 119.27 54.38 19.88
C TYR A 1035 119.40 55.78 19.23
N ILE A 1036 119.07 56.80 20.02
CA ILE A 1036 119.25 58.22 19.72
C ILE A 1036 120.44 58.74 20.55
N LEU A 1037 121.53 59.14 19.88
CA LEU A 1037 122.79 59.57 20.50
C LEU A 1037 122.75 61.05 20.94
N SER A 1038 123.35 61.38 22.08
CA SER A 1038 123.45 62.77 22.57
C SER A 1038 124.58 63.55 21.88
N SER A 1039 124.30 64.76 21.40
CA SER A 1039 125.23 65.60 20.64
C SER A 1039 126.07 66.57 21.49
N THR A 1040 125.89 66.57 22.81
CA THR A 1040 126.73 67.32 23.76
C THR A 1040 126.85 66.54 25.07
N ALA A 1041 127.90 66.85 25.82
CA ALA A 1041 128.02 66.52 27.23
C ALA A 1041 128.37 67.77 28.02
N THR A 1042 127.68 67.96 29.15
CA THR A 1042 127.88 69.11 30.05
C THR A 1042 128.06 68.63 31.49
N GLY A 1043 128.85 69.35 32.31
CA GLY A 1043 129.12 68.93 33.69
C GLY A 1043 129.89 69.93 34.56
N PRO A 1044 129.83 69.85 35.90
CA PRO A 1044 130.24 70.89 36.86
C PRO A 1044 131.47 71.77 36.66
N GLY A 1045 131.38 73.14 36.66
CA GLY A 1045 130.35 74.29 36.53
C GLY A 1045 128.95 74.59 37.37
N LEU A 1046 127.45 74.68 37.05
CA LEU A 1046 125.94 74.99 37.82
C LEU A 1046 124.17 74.48 38.13
N ILE A 1047 123.00 73.59 37.76
CA ILE A 1047 121.28 73.60 38.10
C ILE A 1047 120.03 72.32 38.34
N GLY A 1048 118.53 71.98 38.50
CA GLY A 1048 116.81 72.18 38.46
C GLY A 1048 115.39 71.17 38.99
N LYS A 1049 113.86 71.20 38.83
CA LYS A 1049 112.42 70.39 39.45
C LYS A 1049 110.67 70.43 38.95
N ALA A 1050 109.24 69.91 39.20
CA ALA A 1050 107.98 68.86 39.76
C ALA A 1050 106.13 68.88 39.64
N PRO A 1051 104.97 67.91 39.87
CA PRO A 1051 103.24 67.76 39.63
C PRO A 1051 101.81 66.83 40.32
N LEU A 1052 100.29 66.76 40.09
CA LEU A 1052 98.90 65.80 40.59
C LEU A 1052 97.05 65.83 40.39
N PRO A 1053 95.88 64.83 40.52
CA PRO A 1053 94.14 64.75 40.35
C PRO A 1053 92.73 63.63 40.77
N GLN A 1054 91.18 63.67 40.79
CA GLN A 1054 89.77 62.60 40.77
C GLN A 1054 87.96 62.63 41.20
N SER A 1055 86.71 61.79 40.89
CA SER A 1055 85.08 61.41 41.51
C SER A 1055 83.41 60.93 40.88
N ALA A 1056 82.14 60.25 41.45
CA ALA A 1056 80.43 59.96 41.02
C ALA A 1056 78.98 58.97 41.63
N ILE A 1057 77.46 58.94 41.34
CA ILE A 1057 75.99 57.91 41.29
C ILE A 1057 74.29 57.71 42.01
N PRO A 1058 72.93 57.12 41.54
CA PRO A 1058 71.26 56.88 42.07
C PRO A 1058 69.72 55.93 41.61
N GLN A 1059 68.33 55.58 42.21
CA GLN A 1059 66.76 54.89 41.74
C GLN A 1059 65.15 54.34 42.52
N ASN A 1060 63.71 54.04 42.05
CA ASN A 1060 62.24 53.08 42.41
C ASN A 1060 60.41 53.34 42.59
N ARG A 1061 58.97 52.74 42.73
CA ARG A 1061 57.62 51.58 42.63
C ARG A 1061 55.80 51.65 42.97
N GLY A 1062 54.57 50.72 42.83
CA GLY A 1062 52.82 50.66 43.17
C GLY A 1062 51.42 49.46 43.05
N LEU A 1063 49.90 49.44 43.36
CA LEU A 1063 48.48 48.36 43.34
C LEU A 1063 46.62 48.47 43.54
N GLU A 1064 45.42 47.51 43.59
CA GLU A 1064 43.63 47.50 43.56
C GLU A 1064 42.18 46.40 44.06
N THR A 1065 40.64 46.35 43.88
CA THR A 1065 39.20 45.40 44.38
C THR A 1065 37.35 45.32 44.07
N PHE A 1066 36.14 44.45 44.51
CA PHE A 1066 34.39 44.22 44.19
C PHE A 1066 32.91 43.38 44.96
N ASP A 1067 31.38 43.20 44.65
CA ASP A 1067 29.89 42.51 45.33
C ASP A 1067 28.12 42.09 44.80
N THR A 1068 26.83 41.52 45.44
CA THR A 1068 25.16 40.97 45.03
C THR A 1068 23.53 40.60 45.86
N THR A 1069 22.12 40.09 45.46
CA THR A 1069 20.52 39.70 46.19
C THR A 1069 18.86 39.02 45.66
N THR A 1070 17.51 38.62 46.33
CA THR A 1070 15.89 37.94 45.98
C THR A 1070 14.25 37.88 46.85
N LEU A 1071 12.78 37.32 46.94
CA LEU A 1071 11.31 36.44 46.50
C LEU A 1071 9.54 36.38 47.15
N GLY A 1072 8.23 35.58 46.89
CA GLY A 1072 6.53 35.49 47.43
C GLY A 1072 4.99 34.45 47.19
N GLN A 1073 3.51 34.45 47.68
CA GLN A 1073 2.03 33.44 47.63
C GLN A 1073 0.18 33.59 47.92
N PRO A 1074 -1.05 32.64 47.98
CA PRO A 1074 -2.83 32.58 47.89
C PRO A 1074 -4.33 31.82 48.70
N ALA A 1075 -5.83 31.59 48.35
CA ALA A 1075 -7.38 31.13 49.09
C ALA A 1075 -9.03 30.37 48.64
N GLY A 1076 -10.43 30.21 49.27
CA GLY A 1076 -11.98 29.34 49.06
C GLY A 1076 -13.79 29.43 49.55
N PRO A 1077 -15.03 28.49 49.53
CA PRO A 1077 -16.81 28.47 49.51
C PRO A 1077 -18.27 27.59 50.26
N ALA A 1078 -19.79 27.46 49.97
CA ALA A 1078 -21.29 26.84 50.66
C ALA A 1078 -22.86 26.26 50.04
N LEU A 1079 -24.11 25.91 50.73
CA LEU A 1079 -25.47 25.07 50.32
C LEU A 1079 -27.08 25.43 50.61
N GLY A 1080 -28.18 24.89 49.92
CA GLY A 1080 -29.71 25.00 50.21
C GLY A 1080 -30.83 24.19 49.37
N LEU A 1081 -32.16 24.14 49.72
CA LEU A 1081 -33.28 23.36 49.04
C LEU A 1081 -34.15 24.14 48.00
N GLU A 1082 -34.72 23.48 46.97
CA GLU A 1082 -35.31 24.12 45.76
C GLU A 1082 -36.67 23.50 45.26
N LEU A 1083 -37.64 24.34 44.83
CA LEU A 1083 -38.93 23.99 44.19
C LEU A 1083 -38.89 24.24 42.67
N ILE A 1084 -39.88 23.78 41.89
CA ILE A 1084 -40.01 24.18 40.47
C ILE A 1084 -40.24 25.69 40.37
N SER A 1085 -39.27 26.38 39.77
CA SER A 1085 -39.28 27.82 39.53
C SER A 1085 -38.75 28.11 38.13
N THR A 1086 -39.29 29.13 37.46
CA THR A 1086 -38.81 29.53 36.12
C THR A 1086 -37.33 29.93 36.13
N GLU A 1087 -36.83 30.48 37.23
CA GLU A 1087 -35.42 30.82 37.42
C GLU A 1087 -34.54 29.55 37.47
N THR A 1088 -34.99 28.50 38.15
CA THR A 1088 -34.31 27.20 38.16
C THR A 1088 -34.39 26.50 36.80
N THR A 1089 -35.54 26.49 36.12
CA THR A 1089 -35.65 25.94 34.76
C THR A 1089 -34.71 26.67 33.79
N GLN A 1090 -34.68 28.01 33.85
CA GLN A 1090 -33.80 28.79 33.00
C GLN A 1090 -32.32 28.59 33.37
N ARG A 1091 -31.98 28.35 34.65
CA ARG A 1091 -30.62 27.94 35.06
C ARG A 1091 -30.23 26.62 34.37
N ILE A 1092 -31.05 25.57 34.50
CA ILE A 1092 -30.82 24.26 33.86
C ILE A 1092 -30.65 24.43 32.34
N MET A 1093 -31.55 25.16 31.68
CA MET A 1093 -31.47 25.39 30.24
C MET A 1093 -30.20 26.16 29.84
N ASN A 1094 -29.81 27.18 30.60
CA ASN A 1094 -28.60 27.96 30.33
C ASN A 1094 -27.33 27.12 30.55
N GLU A 1095 -27.29 26.28 31.58
CA GLU A 1095 -26.14 25.42 31.89
C GLU A 1095 -25.98 24.28 30.87
N ILE A 1096 -27.07 23.65 30.41
CA ILE A 1096 -27.01 22.65 29.32
C ILE A 1096 -26.58 23.33 28.00
N ASN A 1097 -27.08 24.52 27.68
CA ASN A 1097 -26.66 25.26 26.47
C ASN A 1097 -25.19 25.72 26.55
N ALA A 1098 -24.71 26.14 27.73
CA ALA A 1098 -23.31 26.47 27.96
C ALA A 1098 -22.42 25.22 27.85
N GLY A 1099 -22.84 24.10 28.43
CA GLY A 1099 -22.16 22.81 28.30
C GLY A 1099 -22.09 22.30 26.86
N SER A 1100 -23.20 22.42 26.12
CA SER A 1100 -23.28 22.14 24.68
C SER A 1100 -22.31 23.00 23.88
N THR A 1101 -22.27 24.31 24.15
CA THR A 1101 -21.34 25.26 23.53
C THR A 1101 -19.87 24.94 23.86
N PHE A 1102 -19.58 24.55 25.11
CA PHE A 1102 -18.26 24.10 25.54
C PHE A 1102 -17.81 22.84 24.78
N CYS A 1103 -18.67 21.82 24.68
CA CYS A 1103 -18.34 20.57 23.98
C CYS A 1103 -18.20 20.79 22.46
N LYS A 1104 -18.98 21.70 21.87
CA LYS A 1104 -18.83 22.12 20.46
C LYS A 1104 -17.51 22.82 20.17
N ALA A 1105 -16.91 23.45 21.19
CA ALA A 1105 -15.66 24.19 21.07
C ALA A 1105 -14.41 23.34 21.37
N LEU A 1106 -14.54 22.01 21.47
CA LEU A 1106 -13.40 21.09 21.47
C LEU A 1106 -12.83 20.91 20.07
N VAL A 1107 -11.50 20.92 19.96
CA VAL A 1107 -10.78 20.73 18.68
C VAL A 1107 -10.90 19.28 18.17
N ASN A 1108 -10.99 18.33 19.10
CA ASN A 1108 -11.02 16.90 18.86
C ASN A 1108 -12.43 16.37 19.15
N GLN A 1109 -13.12 15.88 18.11
CA GLN A 1109 -14.52 15.45 18.20
C GLN A 1109 -14.67 14.10 18.94
N GLU A 1110 -13.58 13.34 19.04
CA GLU A 1110 -13.49 12.07 19.76
C GLU A 1110 -13.87 12.18 21.24
N TYR A 1111 -13.74 13.37 21.85
CA TYR A 1111 -14.08 13.63 23.24
C TYR A 1111 -15.52 14.13 23.44
N VAL A 1112 -16.30 14.39 22.38
CA VAL A 1112 -17.59 15.12 22.48
C VAL A 1112 -18.66 14.33 23.25
N ILE A 1113 -18.71 13.01 23.10
CA ILE A 1113 -19.66 12.15 23.85
C ILE A 1113 -19.34 12.16 25.36
N ASP A 1114 -18.07 11.98 25.73
CA ASP A 1114 -17.67 12.00 27.15
C ASP A 1114 -17.71 13.42 27.75
N CYS A 1115 -17.56 14.45 26.91
CA CYS A 1115 -17.82 15.84 27.27
C CYS A 1115 -19.30 16.07 27.57
N LEU A 1116 -20.20 15.57 26.73
CA LEU A 1116 -21.64 15.69 26.96
C LEU A 1116 -22.05 14.95 28.24
N SER A 1117 -21.44 13.80 28.55
CA SER A 1117 -21.53 13.16 29.86
C SER A 1117 -21.07 14.09 31.00
N ASP A 1118 -19.85 14.63 30.95
CA ASP A 1118 -19.32 15.57 31.96
C ASP A 1118 -20.23 16.78 32.20
N ARG A 1119 -20.91 17.27 31.15
CA ARG A 1119 -21.81 18.42 31.24
C ARG A 1119 -23.22 18.10 31.73
N LEU A 1120 -23.81 16.99 31.28
CA LEU A 1120 -25.12 16.57 31.81
C LEU A 1120 -25.00 16.13 33.28
N GLN A 1121 -23.88 15.50 33.66
CA GLN A 1121 -23.59 15.20 35.07
C GLN A 1121 -23.43 16.49 35.90
N ALA A 1122 -22.64 17.47 35.43
CA ALA A 1122 -22.45 18.72 36.17
C ALA A 1122 -23.75 19.51 36.39
N VAL A 1123 -24.70 19.45 35.44
CA VAL A 1123 -26.05 20.03 35.61
C VAL A 1123 -26.87 19.23 36.62
N ALA A 1124 -26.80 17.90 36.60
CA ALA A 1124 -27.52 17.05 37.54
C ALA A 1124 -26.97 17.15 38.98
N ASP A 1125 -25.66 17.28 39.14
CA ASP A 1125 -24.98 17.57 40.41
C ASP A 1125 -25.40 18.93 40.97
N GLY A 1126 -25.66 19.91 40.10
CA GLY A 1126 -26.21 21.23 40.41
C GLY A 1126 -27.71 21.27 40.72
N LEU A 1127 -28.39 20.11 40.73
CA LEU A 1127 -29.79 19.97 41.13
C LEU A 1127 -29.92 19.22 42.45
N SER A 1128 -30.92 19.60 43.24
CA SER A 1128 -31.23 18.92 44.50
C SER A 1128 -31.70 17.48 44.25
N ALA A 1129 -31.14 16.52 44.99
CA ALA A 1129 -31.61 15.13 45.03
C ALA A 1129 -32.99 14.95 45.69
N VAL A 1130 -33.54 16.02 46.27
CA VAL A 1130 -34.87 16.07 46.90
C VAL A 1130 -35.63 17.32 46.49
N GLY A 1131 -36.92 17.20 46.24
CA GLY A 1131 -37.76 18.28 45.69
C GLY A 1131 -38.16 18.00 44.24
N GLU A 1132 -38.87 18.96 43.63
CA GLU A 1132 -39.62 18.71 42.39
C GLU A 1132 -38.74 18.49 41.13
N TYR A 1133 -37.46 18.90 41.14
CA TYR A 1133 -36.50 18.59 40.06
C TYR A 1133 -35.77 17.25 40.22
N ALA A 1134 -36.02 16.47 41.28
CA ALA A 1134 -35.29 15.21 41.51
C ALA A 1134 -35.42 14.21 40.34
N GLU A 1135 -36.55 14.22 39.62
CA GLU A 1135 -36.74 13.40 38.41
C GLU A 1135 -35.98 13.95 37.18
N VAL A 1136 -35.82 15.28 37.07
CA VAL A 1136 -34.97 15.89 36.03
C VAL A 1136 -33.51 15.53 36.29
N ARG A 1137 -33.07 15.64 37.55
CA ARG A 1137 -31.76 15.17 38.00
C ARG A 1137 -31.54 13.71 37.64
N ALA A 1138 -32.44 12.81 38.02
CA ALA A 1138 -32.31 11.37 37.76
C ALA A 1138 -32.24 11.05 36.25
N ALA A 1139 -33.02 11.73 35.42
CA ALA A 1139 -32.97 11.57 33.96
C ALA A 1139 -31.64 12.07 33.35
N LEU A 1140 -31.04 13.12 33.93
CA LEU A 1140 -29.74 13.64 33.51
C LEU A 1140 -28.56 12.78 34.03
N GLU A 1141 -28.64 12.24 35.25
CA GLU A 1141 -27.68 11.27 35.81
C GLU A 1141 -27.65 9.98 34.97
N ASP A 1142 -28.82 9.42 34.63
CA ASP A 1142 -28.94 8.24 33.77
C ASP A 1142 -28.36 8.47 32.36
N ALA A 1143 -28.67 9.61 31.75
CA ALA A 1143 -28.11 10.00 30.46
C ALA A 1143 -26.59 10.19 30.52
N ALA A 1144 -26.09 10.91 31.52
CA ALA A 1144 -24.66 11.16 31.69
C ALA A 1144 -23.88 9.87 31.98
N GLY A 1145 -24.42 8.97 32.81
CA GLY A 1145 -23.84 7.67 33.10
C GLY A 1145 -23.78 6.76 31.88
N LYS A 1146 -24.85 6.69 31.08
CA LYS A 1146 -24.89 5.92 29.83
C LYS A 1146 -23.93 6.46 28.77
N LEU A 1147 -23.84 7.79 28.61
CA LEU A 1147 -22.85 8.42 27.73
C LEU A 1147 -21.41 8.18 28.20
N HIS A 1148 -21.15 8.16 29.52
CA HIS A 1148 -19.83 7.80 30.04
C HIS A 1148 -19.49 6.34 29.73
N ALA A 1149 -20.40 5.41 30.01
CA ALA A 1149 -20.22 3.99 29.73
C ALA A 1149 -19.94 3.73 28.24
N LEU A 1150 -20.64 4.43 27.35
CA LEU A 1150 -20.43 4.38 25.90
C LEU A 1150 -19.05 4.90 25.47
N ALA A 1151 -18.56 5.98 26.11
CA ALA A 1151 -17.21 6.49 25.86
C ALA A 1151 -16.11 5.59 26.46
N LEU A 1152 -16.40 4.89 27.56
CA LEU A 1152 -15.49 3.89 28.16
C LEU A 1152 -15.39 2.62 27.31
N SER A 1153 -16.50 2.12 26.76
CA SER A 1153 -16.52 0.89 25.95
C SER A 1153 -15.90 1.06 24.56
N ASN A 1154 -15.87 2.29 24.04
CA ASN A 1154 -15.29 2.63 22.73
C ASN A 1154 -13.98 3.45 22.84
N ALA A 1155 -13.32 3.41 24.00
CA ALA A 1155 -12.17 4.26 24.30
C ALA A 1155 -11.00 4.07 23.30
N SER A 1156 -10.42 5.19 22.86
CA SER A 1156 -9.23 5.21 21.99
C SER A 1156 -7.99 4.72 22.74
N GLY A 1157 -7.17 3.90 22.07
CA GLY A 1157 -5.82 3.55 22.55
C GLY A 1157 -4.79 4.66 22.30
N ASP A 1158 -5.02 5.50 21.30
CA ASP A 1158 -4.07 6.51 20.81
C ASP A 1158 -4.24 7.89 21.47
N LEU A 1159 -5.45 8.19 21.97
CA LEU A 1159 -5.80 9.47 22.57
C LEU A 1159 -5.97 9.36 24.10
N ALA A 1160 -4.94 9.81 24.83
CA ALA A 1160 -4.91 9.78 26.29
C ALA A 1160 -6.00 10.64 26.95
N ARG A 1161 -6.58 10.17 28.06
CA ARG A 1161 -7.61 10.91 28.80
C ARG A 1161 -7.09 12.26 29.30
N THR A 1162 -7.85 13.33 29.08
CA THR A 1162 -7.37 14.70 29.35
C THR A 1162 -8.44 15.61 29.96
N ILE A 1163 -8.02 16.64 30.70
CA ILE A 1163 -8.90 17.73 31.15
C ILE A 1163 -9.12 18.67 29.98
N ALA A 1164 -10.25 18.53 29.30
CA ALA A 1164 -10.61 19.35 28.16
C ALA A 1164 -10.80 20.82 28.57
N ARG A 1165 -10.41 21.74 27.68
CA ARG A 1165 -10.49 23.19 27.90
C ARG A 1165 -10.94 23.89 26.63
N ALA A 1166 -12.02 24.65 26.74
CA ALA A 1166 -12.62 25.42 25.66
C ALA A 1166 -13.46 26.56 26.26
N ALA A 1167 -13.70 27.64 25.50
CA ALA A 1167 -14.53 28.78 25.90
C ALA A 1167 -14.25 29.35 27.32
N GLY A 1168 -13.00 29.29 27.78
CA GLY A 1168 -12.59 29.74 29.13
C GLY A 1168 -12.93 28.78 30.29
N GLN A 1169 -13.61 27.66 30.03
CA GLN A 1169 -13.96 26.65 31.03
C GLN A 1169 -13.05 25.39 30.93
N ARG A 1170 -13.24 24.44 31.84
CA ARG A 1170 -12.61 23.10 31.82
C ARG A 1170 -13.63 21.99 32.11
N SER A 1171 -13.40 20.76 31.68
CA SER A 1171 -14.18 19.59 32.12
C SER A 1171 -14.03 19.37 33.64
N SER A 1172 -15.04 18.77 34.28
CA SER A 1172 -15.00 18.44 35.72
C SER A 1172 -14.04 17.29 36.00
N ARG A 1173 -14.06 16.26 35.14
CA ARG A 1173 -13.17 15.10 35.14
C ARG A 1173 -12.33 15.03 33.85
N ALA A 1174 -11.35 14.12 33.82
CA ALA A 1174 -10.67 13.80 32.57
C ALA A 1174 -11.64 13.10 31.61
N LEU A 1175 -11.68 13.57 30.37
CA LEU A 1175 -12.51 13.02 29.31
C LEU A 1175 -11.79 11.88 28.59
N THR A 1176 -12.57 10.89 28.17
CA THR A 1176 -12.17 9.73 27.39
C THR A 1176 -12.45 10.02 25.93
N ALA A 1177 -11.43 9.95 25.08
CA ALA A 1177 -11.63 9.95 23.64
C ALA A 1177 -12.20 8.60 23.21
N ILE A 1178 -13.15 8.62 22.28
CA ILE A 1178 -13.60 7.44 21.54
C ILE A 1178 -12.65 7.21 20.35
N SER A 1179 -12.45 5.96 19.94
CA SER A 1179 -11.64 5.66 18.75
C SER A 1179 -12.30 6.21 17.49
N THR A 1180 -11.52 6.75 16.56
CA THR A 1180 -12.03 7.35 15.31
C THR A 1180 -12.87 6.37 14.49
N ALA A 1181 -12.50 5.08 14.50
CA ALA A 1181 -13.27 4.01 13.86
C ALA A 1181 -14.65 3.74 14.51
N ALA A 1182 -14.79 3.96 15.83
CA ALA A 1182 -16.05 3.76 16.54
C ALA A 1182 -16.94 5.02 16.60
N LEU A 1183 -16.37 6.21 16.34
CA LEU A 1183 -17.03 7.51 16.58
C LEU A 1183 -18.40 7.63 15.90
N GLY A 1184 -18.54 7.20 14.64
CA GLY A 1184 -19.81 7.25 13.91
C GLY A 1184 -20.91 6.39 14.55
N ALA A 1185 -20.59 5.14 14.91
CA ALA A 1185 -21.53 4.24 15.58
C ALA A 1185 -21.87 4.72 17.01
N ALA A 1186 -20.87 5.23 17.73
CA ALA A 1186 -21.05 5.81 19.05
C ALA A 1186 -21.92 7.08 19.01
N ASN A 1187 -21.81 7.93 17.99
CA ASN A 1187 -22.67 9.10 17.80
C ASN A 1187 -24.15 8.71 17.63
N VAL A 1188 -24.44 7.62 16.90
CA VAL A 1188 -25.82 7.09 16.78
C VAL A 1188 -26.35 6.58 18.11
N GLN A 1189 -25.54 5.80 18.87
CA GLN A 1189 -25.94 5.30 20.20
C GLN A 1189 -26.10 6.44 21.23
N ALA A 1190 -25.21 7.43 21.21
CA ALA A 1190 -25.31 8.63 22.05
C ALA A 1190 -26.58 9.44 21.73
N ALA A 1191 -26.95 9.55 20.45
CA ALA A 1191 -28.18 10.22 20.05
C ALA A 1191 -29.43 9.50 20.58
N ALA A 1192 -29.44 8.16 20.57
CA ALA A 1192 -30.52 7.36 21.15
C ALA A 1192 -30.61 7.48 22.69
N ILE A 1193 -29.48 7.60 23.39
CA ILE A 1193 -29.46 7.88 24.84
C ILE A 1193 -30.10 9.25 25.13
N ILE A 1194 -29.80 10.27 24.33
CA ILE A 1194 -30.42 11.61 24.44
C ILE A 1194 -31.93 11.58 24.14
N ASP A 1195 -32.37 10.82 23.13
CA ASP A 1195 -33.81 10.62 22.88
C ASP A 1195 -34.51 9.91 24.05
N GLY A 1196 -33.85 8.92 24.67
CA GLY A 1196 -34.34 8.22 25.86
C GLY A 1196 -34.51 9.16 27.05
N ALA A 1197 -33.50 9.99 27.34
CA ALA A 1197 -33.57 11.01 28.39
C ALA A 1197 -34.71 12.01 28.16
N ARG A 1198 -34.88 12.49 26.91
CA ARG A 1198 -36.01 13.32 26.50
C ARG A 1198 -37.36 12.64 26.74
N LEU A 1199 -37.48 11.35 26.42
CA LEU A 1199 -38.72 10.58 26.60
C LEU A 1199 -39.08 10.40 28.09
N VAL A 1200 -38.09 10.19 28.96
CA VAL A 1200 -38.28 10.16 30.42
C VAL A 1200 -38.79 11.51 30.92
N LEU A 1201 -38.13 12.61 30.57
CA LEU A 1201 -38.55 13.97 30.95
C LEU A 1201 -39.98 14.31 30.49
N LEU A 1202 -40.35 13.93 29.26
CA LEU A 1202 -41.69 14.16 28.72
C LEU A 1202 -42.77 13.29 29.41
N ARG A 1203 -42.45 12.06 29.84
CA ARG A 1203 -43.37 11.22 30.64
C ARG A 1203 -43.55 11.79 32.06
N SER A 1204 -42.45 12.21 32.69
CA SER A 1204 -42.42 12.84 34.02
C SER A 1204 -43.06 14.24 34.08
N SER A 1205 -43.45 14.82 32.94
CA SER A 1205 -44.10 16.13 32.84
C SER A 1205 -45.52 16.17 33.42
N SER A 1206 -46.18 15.01 33.57
CA SER A 1206 -47.56 14.90 34.03
C SER A 1206 -47.69 15.03 35.56
N GLY A 1207 -48.48 16.01 36.03
CA GLY A 1207 -48.78 16.20 37.45
C GLY A 1207 -49.05 17.65 37.90
N SER A 1208 -48.53 18.65 37.17
CA SER A 1208 -48.81 20.07 37.41
C SER A 1208 -48.46 20.89 36.17
N GLU A 1209 -49.21 21.95 35.87
CA GLU A 1209 -48.99 22.82 34.70
C GLU A 1209 -47.57 23.41 34.68
N ARG A 1210 -47.07 23.88 35.84
CA ARG A 1210 -45.69 24.41 35.98
C ARG A 1210 -44.63 23.36 35.70
N ARG A 1211 -44.88 22.12 36.14
CA ARG A 1211 -43.99 20.96 35.91
C ARG A 1211 -44.02 20.51 34.45
N SER A 1212 -45.19 20.54 33.83
CA SER A 1212 -45.36 20.22 32.42
C SER A 1212 -44.58 21.18 31.51
N VAL A 1213 -44.67 22.49 31.75
CA VAL A 1213 -43.86 23.50 31.06
C VAL A 1213 -42.36 23.29 31.32
N ALA A 1214 -41.94 23.30 32.58
CA ALA A 1214 -40.52 23.23 32.94
C ALA A 1214 -39.81 21.97 32.42
N PHE A 1215 -40.47 20.79 32.48
CA PHE A 1215 -39.88 19.54 32.03
C PHE A 1215 -39.87 19.44 30.50
N THR A 1216 -40.86 20.03 29.82
CA THR A 1216 -40.89 20.12 28.35
C THR A 1216 -39.79 21.05 27.82
N GLU A 1217 -39.56 22.19 28.47
CA GLU A 1217 -38.48 23.14 28.16
C GLU A 1217 -37.10 22.47 28.31
N VAL A 1218 -36.84 21.82 29.44
CA VAL A 1218 -35.59 21.06 29.65
C VAL A 1218 -35.45 19.91 28.65
N ALA A 1219 -36.52 19.16 28.35
CA ALA A 1219 -36.49 18.10 27.34
C ALA A 1219 -36.16 18.60 25.93
N GLN A 1220 -36.62 19.80 25.54
CA GLN A 1220 -36.26 20.43 24.28
C GLN A 1220 -34.78 20.82 24.24
N VAL A 1221 -34.24 21.39 25.33
CA VAL A 1221 -32.83 21.77 25.40
C VAL A 1221 -31.90 20.55 25.45
N VAL A 1222 -32.25 19.50 26.20
CA VAL A 1222 -31.53 18.20 26.16
C VAL A 1222 -31.51 17.64 24.74
N ASN A 1223 -32.66 17.64 24.04
CA ASN A 1223 -32.75 17.20 22.65
C ASN A 1223 -31.89 18.06 21.69
N SER A 1224 -31.68 19.35 21.97
CA SER A 1224 -30.84 20.22 21.13
C SER A 1224 -29.37 19.77 21.09
N THR A 1225 -28.87 19.10 22.14
CA THR A 1225 -27.49 18.58 22.21
C THR A 1225 -27.19 17.51 21.13
N LYS A 1226 -28.22 16.84 20.61
CA LYS A 1226 -28.13 15.87 19.49
C LYS A 1226 -27.63 16.50 18.19
N VAL A 1227 -27.60 17.83 18.06
CA VAL A 1227 -26.95 18.53 16.94
C VAL A 1227 -25.42 18.38 16.99
N LEU A 1228 -24.81 18.28 18.17
CA LEU A 1228 -23.37 18.08 18.32
C LEU A 1228 -22.93 16.75 17.69
N LEU A 1229 -23.71 15.69 17.97
CA LEU A 1229 -23.53 14.31 17.50
C LEU A 1229 -23.85 14.12 16.00
N ARG A 1230 -24.16 15.22 15.29
CA ARG A 1230 -24.45 15.28 13.85
C ARG A 1230 -23.54 16.25 13.09
N SER A 1231 -22.59 16.88 13.79
CA SER A 1231 -21.62 17.84 13.22
C SER A 1231 -20.18 17.31 13.25
N SER A 1232 -20.06 15.98 13.28
CA SER A 1232 -18.84 15.17 13.36
C SER A 1232 -19.03 13.89 12.56
#